data_AF-A0AAW2DM59-F1
#
_entry.id   AF-A0AAW2DM59-F1
#
_cell.length_a   1.000
_cell.length_b   1.000
_cell.length_c   1.000
_cell.angle_alpha   90.00
_cell.angle_beta   90.00
_cell.angle_gamma   90.00
#
_symmetry.space_group_name_H-M   'P 1'
#
loop_
_entity.id
_entity.type
_entity.pdbx_description
1 polymer ?
#
loop_
_entity_poly.entity_id
_entity_poly.type
_entity_poly.pdbx_seq_one_letter_code
_entity_poly.pdbx_strand_id
1 'polypeptide(L)'
;MGFEKEKKRRKAIFLLSTGDAVDRISQLPEHILHHILFFMPPKDAARTSTLSMTWRQAWNSLPRSDFTFSSRNSYYSFVSEEEKAKFEEESEQFIKSVDEALLPLREQKKIIQRFSLNMSLCDAKYDSCIDNWIELVNGNHIETLDLDILSMIHVKNYVLPQKTFSVESLVKLSLRGCKIESDYFSYNMKPICLRELTLRFVEIDSHTIMKILRCCPLLEVFVLDLCMKMRSFVHLVNVPKLKKAKLYGISWVRVEAPNLEVFHCERFIGKLDNIACSKVKKLKLKSVESKQILPDINYKFPFLETLYLRVLRSETIKISSRVLKRLSLLCDDQIVPLLQINCENLHSFEFDSESIPKSFSITSSACLEKIVHTLRPKGSIDTFWFLRLRRYLGKFKEHQTLSLHFQLTTNNFTSEELVPIVKHFELDDVPTMQDYTAVLDGLLWSFHPKALRTYSNIENNEFIKFLFQALINRDEEPNCCSDSHMKCWRHYLKAVTAKYFDRRKWKYVKFVPKTNAKVPSANDVKSDHQRLLERLKLYNLVENEVKGDGNCQFRAIADQLYGDPDLHTFVRELVIEQLKSQLELYQNYVPMSYNDYLEKMSKEGEWGDHVTLQAAADRFGVKIFLITSFKDTCYIEILPHIQKSKRVLMLSFWAETHYNSINPEAESLAVDYLALHDVVLSPGLWSYLQLPRESEFFSQ
;
A
#
# COMPACT_ATOMS: atom_id res chain seq x y z
N MET A 1 39.11 -29.53 -50.61
CA MET A 1 39.82 -28.46 -51.37
C MET A 1 38.95 -27.25 -51.76
N GLY A 2 37.61 -27.26 -51.60
CA GLY A 2 36.77 -26.08 -51.86
C GLY A 2 36.69 -25.05 -50.71
N PHE A 3 36.69 -25.50 -49.45
CA PHE A 3 36.48 -24.63 -48.29
C PHE A 3 37.67 -23.72 -47.90
N GLU A 4 38.91 -24.12 -48.20
CA GLU A 4 40.09 -23.28 -47.92
C GLU A 4 40.30 -22.16 -48.95
N LYS A 5 39.88 -22.37 -50.20
CA LYS A 5 39.91 -21.34 -51.24
C LYS A 5 38.88 -20.24 -50.96
N GLU A 6 37.68 -20.60 -50.47
CA GLU A 6 36.65 -19.64 -50.06
C GLU A 6 37.09 -18.75 -48.89
N LYS A 7 37.80 -19.33 -47.90
CA LYS A 7 38.27 -18.62 -46.70
C LYS A 7 39.42 -17.66 -47.00
N LYS A 8 40.36 -18.04 -47.89
CA LYS A 8 41.42 -17.14 -48.37
C LYS A 8 40.87 -16.03 -49.26
N ARG A 9 39.85 -16.30 -50.08
CA ARG A 9 39.22 -15.30 -50.95
C ARG A 9 38.40 -14.27 -50.16
N ARG A 10 37.68 -14.69 -49.10
CA ARG A 10 36.98 -13.75 -48.19
C ARG A 10 37.94 -12.90 -47.35
N LYS A 11 39.09 -13.45 -46.92
CA LYS A 11 40.13 -12.67 -46.21
C LYS A 11 40.82 -11.66 -47.14
N ALA A 12 41.06 -12.03 -48.41
CA ALA A 12 41.63 -11.12 -49.41
C ALA A 12 40.63 -10.03 -49.85
N ILE A 13 39.33 -10.34 -49.99
CA ILE A 13 38.30 -9.36 -50.34
C ILE A 13 38.05 -8.37 -49.19
N PHE A 14 38.14 -8.80 -47.93
CA PHE A 14 38.07 -7.89 -46.78
C PHE A 14 39.31 -6.96 -46.70
N LEU A 15 40.50 -7.47 -47.02
CA LEU A 15 41.74 -6.68 -47.04
C LEU A 15 41.85 -5.73 -48.25
N LEU A 16 41.07 -5.95 -49.32
CA LEU A 16 41.09 -5.13 -50.54
C LEU A 16 39.94 -4.11 -50.62
N SER A 17 39.04 -4.07 -49.63
CA SER A 17 37.86 -3.18 -49.60
C SER A 17 37.98 -1.99 -48.63
N THR A 18 39.05 -1.90 -47.85
CA THR A 18 39.32 -0.71 -47.01
C THR A 18 40.59 -0.05 -47.49
N GLY A 19 40.47 0.76 -48.55
CA GLY A 19 41.44 1.81 -48.78
C GLY A 19 41.45 2.73 -47.56
N ASP A 20 42.52 2.65 -46.78
CA ASP A 20 43.20 3.73 -46.06
C ASP A 20 42.36 4.88 -45.45
N ALA A 21 41.17 4.61 -44.95
CA ALA A 21 40.53 5.48 -43.96
C ALA A 21 41.21 5.22 -42.62
N VAL A 22 42.45 5.69 -42.48
CA VAL A 22 43.19 5.70 -41.22
C VAL A 22 42.29 6.34 -40.17
N ASP A 23 41.92 5.59 -39.14
CA ASP A 23 41.15 6.09 -38.00
C ASP A 23 42.03 7.02 -37.16
N ARG A 24 42.25 8.23 -37.67
CA ARG A 24 43.07 9.27 -37.06
C ARG A 24 42.54 9.70 -35.70
N ILE A 25 41.25 9.48 -35.44
CA ILE A 25 40.60 9.85 -34.19
C ILE A 25 40.91 8.80 -33.12
N SER A 26 40.78 7.50 -33.40
CA SER A 26 41.20 6.45 -32.45
C SER A 26 42.72 6.37 -32.28
N GLN A 27 43.50 7.03 -33.13
CA GLN A 27 44.95 7.21 -32.97
C GLN A 27 45.34 8.41 -32.11
N LEU A 28 44.38 9.23 -31.67
CA LEU A 28 44.66 10.32 -30.75
C LEU A 28 45.20 9.76 -29.43
N PRO A 29 46.15 10.46 -28.79
CA PRO A 29 46.62 10.08 -27.46
C PRO A 29 45.46 9.93 -26.46
N GLU A 30 45.59 9.00 -25.53
CA GLU A 30 44.54 8.69 -24.54
C GLU A 30 44.03 9.93 -23.80
N HIS A 31 44.93 10.85 -23.42
CA HIS A 31 44.54 12.10 -22.75
C HIS A 31 43.66 13.02 -23.62
N ILE A 32 43.82 13.00 -24.95
CA ILE A 32 42.95 13.74 -25.88
C ILE A 32 41.60 13.04 -26.03
N LEU A 33 41.59 11.70 -26.08
CA LEU A 33 40.35 10.91 -26.09
C LEU A 33 39.56 11.13 -24.80
N HIS A 34 40.21 11.16 -23.64
CA HIS A 34 39.61 11.53 -22.36
C HIS A 34 39.04 12.95 -22.38
N HIS A 35 39.78 13.91 -22.95
CA HIS A 35 39.33 15.28 -23.10
C HIS A 35 38.06 15.38 -23.97
N ILE A 36 37.99 14.61 -25.07
CA ILE A 36 36.79 14.55 -25.91
C ILE A 36 35.63 13.87 -25.18
N LEU A 37 35.87 12.71 -24.54
CA LEU A 37 34.89 11.95 -23.74
C LEU A 37 34.31 12.78 -22.60
N PHE A 38 35.13 13.64 -22.02
CA PHE A 38 34.79 14.52 -20.92
C PHE A 38 33.78 15.59 -21.32
N PHE A 39 33.94 16.23 -22.48
CA PHE A 39 33.00 17.26 -22.96
C PHE A 39 31.70 16.69 -23.54
N MET A 40 31.56 15.36 -23.60
CA MET A 40 30.34 14.70 -24.03
C MET A 40 29.43 14.35 -22.84
N PRO A 41 28.09 14.49 -22.99
CA PRO A 41 27.13 13.97 -22.03
C PRO A 41 27.43 12.50 -21.71
N PRO A 42 27.31 12.03 -20.44
CA PRO A 42 27.80 10.71 -20.06
C PRO A 42 27.25 9.54 -20.85
N LYS A 43 25.99 9.62 -21.29
CA LYS A 43 25.37 8.60 -22.15
C LYS A 43 25.99 8.58 -23.55
N ASP A 44 26.29 9.75 -24.11
CA ASP A 44 26.89 9.86 -25.45
C ASP A 44 28.37 9.48 -25.41
N ALA A 45 29.09 9.88 -24.36
CA ALA A 45 30.44 9.41 -24.09
C ALA A 45 30.50 7.87 -23.95
N ALA A 46 29.58 7.26 -23.19
CA ALA A 46 29.47 5.81 -23.11
C ALA A 46 29.18 5.15 -24.47
N ARG A 47 28.37 5.77 -25.33
CA ARG A 47 28.08 5.25 -26.68
C ARG A 47 29.33 5.22 -27.57
N THR A 48 30.25 6.17 -27.39
CA THR A 48 31.52 6.15 -28.15
C THR A 48 32.39 4.92 -27.87
N SER A 49 32.17 4.23 -26.73
CA SER A 49 32.83 2.94 -26.44
C SER A 49 32.51 1.83 -27.45
N THR A 50 31.49 2.04 -28.30
CA THR A 50 31.13 1.11 -29.39
C THR A 50 31.87 1.39 -30.70
N LEU A 51 32.54 2.54 -30.82
CA LEU A 51 33.21 2.97 -32.05
C LEU A 51 34.53 2.22 -32.30
N SER A 52 35.32 1.97 -31.25
CA SER A 52 36.54 1.15 -31.34
C SER A 52 36.98 0.63 -29.97
N MET A 53 37.91 -0.32 -29.96
CA MET A 53 38.55 -0.80 -28.72
C MET A 53 39.28 0.32 -27.98
N THR A 54 39.88 1.28 -28.69
CA THR A 54 40.57 2.43 -28.08
C THR A 54 39.59 3.36 -27.37
N TRP A 55 38.44 3.67 -27.98
CA TRP A 55 37.39 4.48 -27.34
C TRP A 55 36.76 3.78 -26.14
N ARG A 56 36.63 2.44 -26.21
CA ARG A 56 36.19 1.63 -25.07
C ARG A 56 37.19 1.65 -23.92
N GLN A 57 38.48 1.54 -24.23
CA GLN A 57 39.54 1.65 -23.24
C GLN A 57 39.57 3.05 -22.63
N ALA A 58 39.55 4.11 -23.44
CA ALA A 58 39.50 5.49 -22.98
C ALA A 58 38.25 5.78 -22.12
N TRP A 59 37.09 5.20 -22.44
CA TRP A 59 35.89 5.29 -21.59
C TRP A 59 36.08 4.59 -20.24
N ASN A 60 36.65 3.39 -20.25
CA ASN A 60 36.87 2.60 -19.03
C ASN A 60 37.99 3.15 -18.16
N SER A 61 38.98 3.82 -18.75
CA SER A 61 40.06 4.52 -18.05
C SER A 61 39.71 5.97 -17.73
N LEU A 62 38.53 6.45 -18.15
CA LEU A 62 38.04 7.78 -17.80
C LEU A 62 37.79 7.82 -16.28
N PRO A 63 38.50 8.67 -15.52
CA PRO A 63 38.44 8.66 -14.06
C PRO A 63 37.19 9.43 -13.59
N ARG A 64 36.00 9.00 -14.01
CA ARG A 64 34.73 9.50 -13.47
C ARG A 64 34.46 8.80 -12.15
N SER A 65 34.68 9.51 -11.06
CA SER A 65 34.44 8.99 -9.72
C SER A 65 33.14 9.57 -9.14
N ASP A 66 32.32 8.68 -8.59
CA ASP A 66 31.18 9.02 -7.73
C ASP A 66 31.60 8.71 -6.30
N PHE A 67 31.65 9.74 -5.46
CA PHE A 67 31.96 9.62 -4.05
C PHE A 67 30.69 9.84 -3.26
N THR A 68 30.22 8.80 -2.57
CA THR A 68 29.04 8.90 -1.69
C THR A 68 29.41 8.38 -0.30
N PHE A 69 29.35 9.29 0.66
CA PHE A 69 29.61 9.02 2.07
C PHE A 69 28.35 9.29 2.88
N SER A 70 27.97 8.36 3.75
CA SER A 70 26.85 8.53 4.66
C SER A 70 27.23 8.01 6.03
N SER A 71 27.11 8.86 7.05
CA SER A 71 27.12 8.37 8.42
C SER A 71 25.84 7.56 8.67
N ARG A 72 25.90 6.58 9.58
CA ARG A 72 24.74 5.76 9.98
C ARG A 72 23.84 6.46 11.01
N ASN A 73 24.16 7.69 11.37
CA ASN A 73 23.65 8.30 12.59
C ASN A 73 22.46 9.19 12.26
N SER A 74 21.31 8.86 12.82
CA SER A 74 20.11 9.68 12.73
C SER A 74 20.14 10.83 13.73
N TYR A 75 19.38 11.88 13.43
CA TYR A 75 19.16 13.05 14.28
C TYR A 75 18.65 12.61 15.68
N TYR A 76 19.50 12.64 16.70
CA TYR A 76 19.12 12.40 18.09
C TYR A 76 19.38 13.67 18.91
N SER A 77 18.43 14.04 19.78
CA SER A 77 18.77 14.76 21.00
C SER A 77 19.38 13.74 21.95
N PHE A 78 20.64 13.90 22.35
CA PHE A 78 21.23 13.00 23.33
C PHE A 78 20.50 13.13 24.66
N VAL A 79 20.18 11.98 25.25
CA VAL A 79 19.56 11.87 26.58
C VAL A 79 20.66 11.72 27.64
N SER A 80 21.88 11.31 27.26
CA SER A 80 23.05 11.21 28.14
C SER A 80 24.37 11.68 27.52
N GLU A 81 25.36 12.02 28.36
CA GLU A 81 26.74 12.32 27.93
C GLU A 81 27.44 11.11 27.30
N GLU A 82 27.07 9.88 27.68
CA GLU A 82 27.61 8.65 27.10
C GLU A 82 27.19 8.48 25.63
N GLU A 83 25.93 8.79 25.31
CA GLU A 83 25.44 8.77 23.92
C GLU A 83 26.17 9.81 23.05
N LYS A 84 26.46 10.98 23.63
CA LYS A 84 27.22 12.03 22.97
C LYS A 84 28.66 11.60 22.69
N ALA A 85 29.35 11.03 23.68
CA ALA A 85 30.72 10.55 23.53
C ALA A 85 30.84 9.45 22.47
N LYS A 86 29.89 8.49 22.46
CA LYS A 86 29.84 7.45 21.44
C LYS A 86 29.63 8.02 20.03
N PHE A 87 28.74 9.00 19.90
CA PHE A 87 28.51 9.66 18.62
C PHE A 87 29.75 10.43 18.13
N GLU A 88 30.48 11.08 19.03
CA GLU A 88 31.75 11.75 18.71
C GLU A 88 32.79 10.75 18.18
N GLU A 89 32.93 9.59 18.83
CA GLU A 89 33.85 8.53 18.37
C GLU A 89 33.48 8.02 16.97
N GLU A 90 32.20 7.72 16.73
CA GLU A 90 31.72 7.27 15.41
C GLU A 90 31.91 8.35 14.33
N SER A 91 31.74 9.63 14.70
CA SER A 91 31.97 10.76 13.81
C SER A 91 33.44 10.89 13.42
N GLU A 92 34.35 10.72 14.39
CA GLU A 92 35.80 10.74 14.13
C GLU A 92 36.24 9.59 13.22
N GLN A 93 35.71 8.38 13.43
CA GLN A 93 35.96 7.23 12.56
C GLN A 93 35.45 7.48 11.13
N PHE A 94 34.25 8.07 11.00
CA PHE A 94 33.69 8.44 9.71
C PHE A 94 34.56 9.48 8.99
N ILE A 95 34.97 10.54 9.69
CA ILE A 95 35.81 11.60 9.14
C ILE A 95 37.14 11.04 8.64
N LYS A 96 37.79 10.18 9.44
CA LYS A 96 39.03 9.51 9.02
C LYS A 96 38.83 8.70 7.74
N SER A 97 37.72 7.97 7.65
CA SER A 97 37.39 7.17 6.45
C SER A 97 37.16 8.04 5.21
N VAL A 98 36.50 9.19 5.36
CA VAL A 98 36.31 10.15 4.26
C VAL A 98 37.66 10.74 3.84
N ASP A 99 38.50 11.14 4.78
CA ASP A 99 39.80 11.73 4.47
C ASP A 99 40.70 10.75 3.72
N GLU A 100 40.80 9.51 4.20
CA GLU A 100 41.54 8.42 3.55
C GLU A 100 41.05 8.15 2.12
N ALA A 101 39.72 8.15 1.91
CA ALA A 101 39.13 7.94 0.59
C ALA A 101 39.40 9.09 -0.39
N LEU A 102 39.58 10.32 0.11
CA LEU A 102 39.85 11.51 -0.68
C LEU A 102 41.35 11.80 -0.86
N LEU A 103 42.25 11.11 -0.14
CA LEU A 103 43.71 11.23 -0.30
C LEU A 103 44.17 11.19 -1.78
N PRO A 104 43.66 10.27 -2.65
CA PRO A 104 44.11 10.21 -4.04
C PRO A 104 43.80 11.48 -4.85
N LEU A 105 42.82 12.29 -4.44
CA LEU A 105 42.47 13.54 -5.10
C LEU A 105 43.45 14.68 -4.78
N ARG A 106 44.25 14.55 -3.71
CA ARG A 106 45.26 15.53 -3.33
C ARG A 106 46.45 15.54 -4.30
N GLU A 107 46.76 14.36 -4.85
CA GLU A 107 47.91 14.15 -5.73
C GLU A 107 47.53 14.12 -7.22
N GLN A 108 46.32 13.68 -7.54
CA GLN A 108 45.86 13.49 -8.93
C GLN A 108 44.60 14.31 -9.19
N LYS A 109 44.63 15.12 -10.25
CA LYS A 109 43.41 15.76 -10.76
C LYS A 109 42.52 14.68 -11.39
N LYS A 110 41.33 14.49 -10.82
CA LYS A 110 40.30 13.57 -11.33
C LYS A 110 39.04 14.33 -11.71
N ILE A 111 38.21 13.69 -12.52
CA ILE A 111 36.91 14.25 -12.91
C ILE A 111 35.87 13.66 -11.95
N ILE A 112 35.24 14.52 -11.15
CA ILE A 112 34.29 14.06 -10.14
C ILE A 112 32.89 14.22 -10.72
N GLN A 113 32.21 13.13 -11.01
CA GLN A 113 30.85 13.25 -11.53
C GLN A 113 29.89 13.70 -10.42
N ARG A 114 30.05 13.12 -9.23
CA ARG A 114 29.23 13.39 -8.07
C ARG A 114 30.03 13.26 -6.79
N PHE A 115 29.84 14.21 -5.89
CA PHE A 115 30.25 14.10 -4.51
C PHE A 115 29.01 14.26 -3.63
N SER A 116 28.76 13.29 -2.78
CA SER A 116 27.61 13.22 -1.87
C SER A 116 28.13 12.96 -0.46
N LEU A 117 27.88 13.89 0.46
CA LEU A 117 28.26 13.77 1.87
C LEU A 117 27.00 13.90 2.74
N ASN A 118 26.67 12.84 3.46
CA ASN A 118 25.62 12.83 4.46
C ASN A 118 26.26 12.60 5.84
N MET A 119 26.12 13.59 6.72
CA MET A 119 26.62 13.51 8.09
C MET A 119 25.80 14.38 9.03
N SER A 120 25.89 14.09 10.32
CA SER A 120 25.33 14.92 11.37
C SER A 120 26.47 15.49 12.22
N LEU A 121 26.40 16.77 12.57
CA LEU A 121 27.43 17.47 13.35
C LEU A 121 27.04 17.52 14.84
N CYS A 122 27.96 17.07 15.69
CA CYS A 122 27.91 17.31 17.13
C CYS A 122 28.72 18.53 17.59
N ASP A 123 29.69 18.96 16.79
CA ASP A 123 30.64 20.01 17.16
C ASP A 123 31.14 20.73 15.89
N ALA A 124 31.38 22.04 16.00
CA ALA A 124 31.94 22.88 14.95
C ALA A 124 33.42 22.57 14.64
N LYS A 125 34.12 21.79 15.48
CA LYS A 125 35.52 21.38 15.24
C LYS A 125 35.72 20.70 13.88
N TYR A 126 34.67 20.04 13.36
CA TYR A 126 34.72 19.33 12.09
C TYR A 126 34.53 20.21 10.85
N ASP A 127 34.11 21.47 11.01
CA ASP A 127 33.89 22.40 9.90
C ASP A 127 35.13 22.52 9.01
N SER A 128 36.31 22.62 9.63
CA SER A 128 37.60 22.70 8.94
C SER A 128 37.91 21.48 8.06
N CYS A 129 37.50 20.28 8.48
CA CYS A 129 37.70 19.05 7.70
C CYS A 129 36.79 19.05 6.47
N ILE A 130 35.53 19.47 6.65
CA ILE A 130 34.54 19.58 5.58
C ILE A 130 34.97 20.64 4.56
N ASP A 131 35.46 21.79 5.03
CA ASP A 131 36.01 22.85 4.18
C ASP A 131 37.13 22.32 3.27
N ASN A 132 38.07 21.56 3.85
CA ASN A 132 39.16 20.96 3.09
C ASN A 132 38.67 19.97 2.04
N TRP A 133 37.68 19.12 2.37
CA TRP A 133 37.10 18.18 1.40
C TRP A 133 36.38 18.90 0.28
N ILE A 134 35.58 19.92 0.60
CA ILE A 134 34.89 20.74 -0.40
C ILE A 134 35.91 21.45 -1.29
N GLU A 135 37.00 22.00 -0.73
CA GLU A 135 38.05 22.65 -1.51
C GLU A 135 38.76 21.66 -2.45
N LEU A 136 39.09 20.47 -1.97
CA LEU A 136 39.68 19.41 -2.80
C LEU A 136 38.74 19.01 -3.96
N VAL A 137 37.46 18.82 -3.66
CA VAL A 137 36.46 18.44 -4.66
C VAL A 137 36.21 19.57 -5.66
N ASN A 138 36.15 20.82 -5.21
CA ASN A 138 35.98 22.01 -6.05
C ASN A 138 37.19 22.29 -6.95
N GLY A 139 38.41 21.91 -6.50
CA GLY A 139 39.63 21.98 -7.30
C GLY A 139 39.69 20.97 -8.45
N ASN A 140 38.73 20.05 -8.49
CA ASN A 140 38.51 19.06 -9.53
C ASN A 140 37.26 19.42 -10.35
N HIS A 141 37.09 18.81 -11.53
CA HIS A 141 35.93 19.11 -12.37
C HIS A 141 34.68 18.39 -11.85
N ILE A 142 34.02 18.97 -10.85
CA ILE A 142 32.79 18.45 -10.24
C ILE A 142 31.53 18.89 -10.99
N GLU A 143 30.63 17.94 -11.30
CA GLU A 143 29.31 18.25 -11.90
C GLU A 143 28.17 18.32 -10.87
N THR A 144 28.17 17.47 -9.85
CA THR A 144 27.10 17.38 -8.85
C THR A 144 27.64 17.36 -7.42
N LEU A 145 27.26 18.35 -6.62
CA LEU A 145 27.59 18.43 -5.20
C LEU A 145 26.31 18.28 -4.37
N ASP A 146 26.27 17.28 -3.48
CA ASP A 146 25.16 17.00 -2.58
C ASP A 146 25.66 16.93 -1.13
N LEU A 147 25.26 17.88 -0.30
CA LEU A 147 25.68 18.01 1.09
C LEU A 147 24.45 17.94 1.98
N ASP A 148 24.32 16.89 2.77
CA ASP A 148 23.33 16.73 3.84
C ASP A 148 24.10 16.78 5.17
N ILE A 149 24.23 17.99 5.73
CA ILE A 149 25.01 18.27 6.93
C ILE A 149 24.06 18.86 7.97
N LEU A 150 23.47 18.00 8.80
CA LEU A 150 22.52 18.40 9.82
C LEU A 150 23.24 18.66 11.15
N SER A 151 23.05 19.84 11.75
CA SER A 151 23.58 20.14 13.09
C SER A 151 22.60 19.71 14.19
N MET A 152 23.14 19.26 15.32
CA MET A 152 22.34 18.98 16.52
C MET A 152 21.76 20.24 17.17
N ILE A 153 20.76 20.05 18.04
CA ILE A 153 20.13 21.13 18.81
C ILE A 153 21.22 21.86 19.60
N HIS A 154 21.25 23.19 19.51
CA HIS A 154 22.27 24.10 20.08
C HIS A 154 23.62 24.17 19.36
N VAL A 155 23.86 23.35 18.33
CA VAL A 155 25.05 23.48 17.47
C VAL A 155 24.75 24.42 16.31
N LYS A 156 25.71 25.30 15.98
CA LYS A 156 25.58 26.20 14.82
C LYS A 156 25.56 25.37 13.53
N ASN A 157 24.77 25.80 12.54
CA ASN A 157 24.78 25.20 11.22
C ASN A 157 26.13 25.43 10.53
N TYR A 158 26.65 24.38 9.88
CA TYR A 158 27.87 24.45 9.08
C TYR A 158 27.77 25.56 8.02
N VAL A 159 28.76 26.44 7.97
CA VAL A 159 28.79 27.57 7.03
C VAL A 159 29.45 27.13 5.73
N LEU A 160 28.68 27.07 4.65
CA LEU A 160 29.18 26.61 3.36
C LEU A 160 30.21 27.61 2.78
N PRO A 161 31.41 27.19 2.34
CA PRO A 161 32.40 28.09 1.75
C PRO A 161 31.90 28.79 0.47
N GLN A 162 32.14 30.10 0.34
CA GLN A 162 31.75 30.90 -0.84
C GLN A 162 32.31 30.33 -2.15
N LYS A 163 33.53 29.75 -2.10
CA LYS A 163 34.20 29.12 -3.25
C LYS A 163 33.33 28.06 -3.95
N THR A 164 32.41 27.42 -3.24
CA THR A 164 31.46 26.43 -3.78
C THR A 164 30.61 26.99 -4.92
N PHE A 165 30.27 28.28 -4.88
CA PHE A 165 29.48 28.95 -5.93
C PHE A 165 30.33 29.44 -7.10
N SER A 166 31.66 29.33 -7.02
CA SER A 166 32.59 29.80 -8.06
C SER A 166 33.05 28.67 -9.00
N VAL A 167 32.57 27.44 -8.80
CA VAL A 167 32.95 26.27 -9.58
C VAL A 167 32.21 26.27 -10.93
N GLU A 168 32.93 26.50 -12.02
CA GLU A 168 32.35 26.63 -13.36
C GLU A 168 31.75 25.31 -13.90
N SER A 169 32.29 24.17 -13.47
CA SER A 169 31.80 22.84 -13.87
C SER A 169 30.53 22.39 -13.16
N LEU A 170 30.14 23.06 -12.06
CA LEU A 170 29.08 22.60 -11.18
C LEU A 170 27.71 22.84 -11.82
N VAL A 171 27.00 21.75 -12.09
CA VAL A 171 25.68 21.74 -12.74
C VAL A 171 24.57 21.61 -11.71
N LYS A 172 24.79 20.83 -10.64
CA LYS A 172 23.78 20.53 -9.62
C LYS A 172 24.33 20.76 -8.22
N LEU A 173 23.61 21.55 -7.43
CA LEU A 173 23.91 21.79 -6.02
C LEU A 173 22.69 21.44 -5.16
N SER A 174 22.88 20.51 -4.24
CA SER A 174 21.90 20.10 -3.25
C SER A 174 22.48 20.31 -1.85
N LEU A 175 21.80 21.09 -1.03
CA LEU A 175 22.23 21.45 0.31
C LEU A 175 21.10 21.17 1.30
N ARG A 176 21.44 20.51 2.40
CA ARG A 176 20.56 20.31 3.54
C ARG A 176 21.26 20.58 4.86
N GLY A 177 20.64 21.39 5.72
CA GLY A 177 21.14 21.71 7.07
C GLY A 177 22.29 22.72 7.16
N CYS A 178 22.80 23.24 6.03
CA CYS A 178 23.89 24.22 6.02
C CYS A 178 23.42 25.67 6.24
N LYS A 179 24.37 26.58 6.45
CA LYS A 179 24.19 28.05 6.44
C LYS A 179 24.86 28.67 5.21
N ILE A 180 24.21 29.65 4.60
CA ILE A 180 24.78 30.48 3.53
C ILE A 180 24.82 31.93 4.02
N GLU A 181 26.00 32.54 4.03
CA GLU A 181 26.16 33.95 4.43
C GLU A 181 25.65 34.90 3.34
N SER A 182 25.05 36.02 3.77
CA SER A 182 24.41 37.01 2.90
C SER A 182 25.36 37.76 1.96
N ASP A 183 26.63 37.77 2.34
CA ASP A 183 27.68 38.61 1.75
C ASP A 183 28.41 37.89 0.61
N TYR A 184 28.08 36.61 0.39
CA TYR A 184 28.65 35.79 -0.67
C TYR A 184 28.30 36.28 -2.07
N PHE A 185 27.19 36.98 -2.21
CA PHE A 185 26.67 37.39 -3.50
C PHE A 185 26.74 38.91 -3.65
N SER A 186 27.56 39.35 -4.61
CA SER A 186 27.69 40.75 -5.02
C SER A 186 27.23 40.94 -6.46
N TYR A 187 26.93 42.18 -6.84
CA TYR A 187 26.40 42.51 -8.17
C TYR A 187 27.38 42.22 -9.32
N ASN A 188 28.69 42.09 -9.03
CA ASN A 188 29.75 41.92 -10.02
C ASN A 188 30.26 40.48 -10.12
N MET A 189 29.57 39.51 -9.51
CA MET A 189 29.99 38.11 -9.59
C MET A 189 29.80 37.55 -11.00
N LYS A 190 30.70 36.65 -11.38
CA LYS A 190 30.54 35.83 -12.59
C LYS A 190 29.25 35.01 -12.50
N PRO A 191 28.55 34.78 -13.63
CA PRO A 191 27.36 33.95 -13.64
C PRO A 191 27.71 32.51 -13.25
N ILE A 192 26.89 31.94 -12.38
CA ILE A 192 27.00 30.58 -11.87
C ILE A 192 26.31 29.65 -12.87
N CYS A 193 27.00 28.59 -13.29
CA CYS A 193 26.54 27.67 -14.34
C CYS A 193 25.56 26.58 -13.86
N LEU A 194 24.96 26.77 -12.68
CA LEU A 194 24.02 25.83 -12.08
C LEU A 194 22.73 25.68 -12.90
N ARG A 195 22.31 24.43 -13.10
CA ARG A 195 21.02 24.04 -13.70
C ARG A 195 20.03 23.56 -12.66
N GLU A 196 20.49 22.96 -11.56
CA GLU A 196 19.62 22.49 -10.48
C GLU A 196 20.15 22.99 -9.13
N LEU A 197 19.28 23.65 -8.37
CA LEU A 197 19.57 24.13 -7.02
C LEU A 197 18.49 23.64 -6.07
N THR A 198 18.88 22.85 -5.07
CA THR A 198 18.01 22.35 -4.00
C THR A 198 18.54 22.83 -2.66
N LEU A 199 17.72 23.55 -1.91
CA LEU A 199 18.00 24.03 -0.56
C LEU A 199 16.94 23.48 0.38
N ARG A 200 17.33 22.70 1.39
CA ARG A 200 16.41 22.12 2.39
C ARG A 200 16.88 22.40 3.81
N PHE A 201 16.04 22.97 4.67
CA PHE A 201 16.44 23.30 6.04
C PHE A 201 17.74 24.14 6.11
N VAL A 202 18.03 24.91 5.06
CA VAL A 202 19.21 25.77 4.99
C VAL A 202 18.92 27.08 5.73
N GLU A 203 19.87 27.56 6.51
CA GLU A 203 19.83 28.89 7.12
C GLU A 203 20.21 29.95 6.08
N ILE A 204 19.21 30.67 5.56
CA ILE A 204 19.38 31.67 4.49
C ILE A 204 18.20 32.66 4.48
N ASP A 205 18.48 33.95 4.32
CA ASP A 205 17.42 34.96 4.22
C ASP A 205 16.85 35.11 2.78
N SER A 206 15.66 35.72 2.69
CA SER A 206 14.96 35.94 1.42
C SER A 206 15.74 36.80 0.41
N HIS A 207 16.55 37.76 0.88
CA HIS A 207 17.33 38.64 0.01
C HIS A 207 18.51 37.91 -0.62
N THR A 208 19.19 37.06 0.16
CA THR A 208 20.28 36.21 -0.32
C THR A 208 19.80 35.22 -1.39
N ILE A 209 18.61 34.64 -1.25
CA ILE A 209 18.01 33.80 -2.31
C ILE A 209 17.81 34.58 -3.61
N MET A 210 17.30 35.81 -3.54
CA MET A 210 17.13 36.63 -4.73
C MET A 210 18.46 36.94 -5.42
N LYS A 211 19.53 37.16 -4.65
CA LYS A 211 20.87 37.34 -5.21
C LYS A 211 21.35 36.06 -5.90
N ILE A 212 21.17 34.88 -5.29
CA ILE A 212 21.51 33.58 -5.89
C ILE A 212 20.79 33.38 -7.22
N LEU A 213 19.47 33.59 -7.26
CA LEU A 213 18.68 33.39 -8.47
C LEU A 213 19.11 34.31 -9.62
N ARG A 214 19.53 35.55 -9.31
CA ARG A 214 20.10 36.47 -10.31
C ARG A 214 21.46 36.00 -10.83
N CYS A 215 22.27 35.37 -9.99
CA CYS A 215 23.58 34.84 -10.37
C CYS A 215 23.49 33.51 -11.14
N CYS A 216 22.33 32.83 -11.17
CA CYS A 216 22.15 31.52 -11.82
C CYS A 216 21.25 31.61 -13.08
N PRO A 217 21.69 32.23 -14.19
CA PRO A 217 20.85 32.45 -15.37
C PRO A 217 20.47 31.17 -16.13
N LEU A 218 21.20 30.07 -15.89
CA LEU A 218 20.99 28.77 -16.53
C LEU A 218 20.07 27.83 -15.73
N LEU A 219 19.54 28.28 -14.59
CA LEU A 219 18.79 27.45 -13.66
C LEU A 219 17.50 26.89 -14.30
N GLU A 220 17.35 25.57 -14.31
CA GLU A 220 16.20 24.85 -14.84
C GLU A 220 15.30 24.30 -13.73
N VAL A 221 15.87 23.94 -12.59
CA VAL A 221 15.15 23.40 -11.42
C VAL A 221 15.55 24.14 -10.15
N PHE A 222 14.56 24.65 -9.43
CA PHE A 222 14.75 25.28 -8.13
C PHE A 222 13.86 24.63 -7.07
N VAL A 223 14.45 24.21 -5.96
CA VAL A 223 13.74 23.62 -4.82
C VAL A 223 14.17 24.36 -3.55
N LEU A 224 13.20 24.87 -2.81
CA LEU A 224 13.38 25.55 -1.54
C LEU A 224 12.43 24.95 -0.52
N ASP A 225 12.96 24.31 0.51
CA ASP A 225 12.18 23.51 1.46
C ASP A 225 12.52 23.87 2.92
N LEU A 226 11.59 24.54 3.62
CA LEU A 226 11.68 24.82 5.06
C LEU A 226 13.00 25.50 5.49
N CYS A 227 13.53 26.40 4.67
CA CYS A 227 14.70 27.21 5.01
C CYS A 227 14.42 28.19 6.17
N MET A 228 15.42 28.39 7.03
CA MET A 228 15.32 29.20 8.25
C MET A 228 15.70 30.66 7.98
N LYS A 229 15.30 31.58 8.87
CA LYS A 229 15.55 33.05 8.77
C LYS A 229 14.90 33.78 7.59
N MET A 230 14.06 33.12 6.80
CA MET A 230 13.29 33.78 5.73
C MET A 230 12.10 34.55 6.30
N ARG A 231 11.83 35.73 5.73
CA ARG A 231 10.59 36.51 6.01
C ARG A 231 9.34 35.89 5.32
N SER A 232 9.39 34.60 5.02
CA SER A 232 8.36 33.84 4.29
C SER A 232 7.97 34.42 2.93
N PHE A 233 8.89 35.06 2.21
CA PHE A 233 8.66 35.57 0.86
C PHE A 233 9.80 35.24 -0.11
N VAL A 234 9.47 34.99 -1.39
CA VAL A 234 10.43 34.67 -2.47
C VAL A 234 10.01 35.31 -3.80
N HIS A 235 10.99 35.85 -4.53
CA HIS A 235 10.80 36.36 -5.88
C HIS A 235 11.55 35.49 -6.89
N LEU A 236 10.82 34.81 -7.78
CA LEU A 236 11.38 34.08 -8.92
C LEU A 236 11.44 35.03 -10.12
N VAL A 237 12.41 35.92 -10.12
CA VAL A 237 12.63 36.95 -11.17
C VAL A 237 13.99 36.72 -11.81
N ASN A 238 14.14 37.06 -13.09
CA ASN A 238 15.38 36.87 -13.87
C ASN A 238 15.85 35.41 -13.99
N VAL A 239 14.90 34.48 -14.07
CA VAL A 239 15.16 33.03 -14.19
C VAL A 239 14.61 32.48 -15.51
N PRO A 240 15.19 32.86 -16.67
CA PRO A 240 14.58 32.64 -17.98
C PRO A 240 14.52 31.16 -18.40
N LYS A 241 15.41 30.31 -17.87
CA LYS A 241 15.45 28.87 -18.18
C LYS A 241 14.71 27.98 -17.17
N LEU A 242 14.11 28.57 -16.14
CA LEU A 242 13.49 27.83 -15.06
C LEU A 242 12.25 27.09 -15.56
N LYS A 243 12.29 25.75 -15.50
CA LYS A 243 11.21 24.85 -15.92
C LYS A 243 10.43 24.32 -14.73
N LYS A 244 11.08 24.15 -13.57
CA LYS A 244 10.46 23.56 -12.38
C LYS A 244 10.83 24.35 -11.12
N ALA A 245 9.83 24.75 -10.35
CA ALA A 245 10.03 25.39 -9.06
C ALA A 245 9.18 24.70 -7.98
N LYS A 246 9.80 24.34 -6.86
CA LYS A 246 9.13 23.77 -5.68
C LYS A 246 9.49 24.58 -4.44
N LEU A 247 8.50 25.16 -3.80
CA LEU A 247 8.65 26.02 -2.64
C LEU A 247 7.83 25.46 -1.48
N TYR A 248 8.41 25.30 -0.30
CA TYR A 248 7.72 24.79 0.89
C TYR A 248 7.93 25.72 2.08
N GLY A 249 6.85 26.06 2.78
CA GLY A 249 6.92 26.96 3.94
C GLY A 249 7.06 28.44 3.56
N ILE A 250 6.55 28.84 2.39
CA ILE A 250 6.61 30.22 1.90
C ILE A 250 5.21 30.83 1.93
N SER A 251 5.07 32.02 2.54
CA SER A 251 3.80 32.73 2.63
C SER A 251 3.48 33.55 1.39
N TRP A 252 4.47 34.21 0.76
CA TRP A 252 4.23 35.05 -0.43
C TRP A 252 5.24 34.78 -1.54
N VAL A 253 4.77 34.68 -2.78
CA VAL A 253 5.63 34.37 -3.93
C VAL A 253 5.25 35.25 -5.13
N ARG A 254 6.25 35.92 -5.71
CA ARG A 254 6.15 36.56 -7.03
C ARG A 254 6.88 35.71 -8.06
N VAL A 255 6.22 35.40 -9.18
CA VAL A 255 6.78 34.52 -10.22
C VAL A 255 6.82 35.18 -11.59
N GLU A 256 8.03 35.48 -12.06
CA GLU A 256 8.35 36.00 -13.38
C GLU A 256 9.30 35.03 -14.09
N ALA A 257 8.77 33.84 -14.39
CA ALA A 257 9.50 32.74 -15.01
C ALA A 257 8.79 32.27 -16.29
N PRO A 258 9.15 32.80 -17.47
CA PRO A 258 8.36 32.62 -18.70
C PRO A 258 8.34 31.17 -19.22
N ASN A 259 9.33 30.35 -18.85
CA ASN A 259 9.44 28.96 -19.26
C ASN A 259 9.06 27.96 -18.16
N LEU A 260 8.43 28.43 -17.08
CA LEU A 260 8.01 27.57 -15.97
C LEU A 260 6.90 26.62 -16.42
N GLU A 261 7.14 25.31 -16.27
CA GLU A 261 6.19 24.25 -16.64
C GLU A 261 5.54 23.59 -15.43
N VAL A 262 6.30 23.47 -14.33
CA VAL A 262 5.86 22.85 -13.08
C VAL A 262 6.09 23.82 -11.92
N PHE A 263 5.00 24.22 -11.27
CA PHE A 263 5.04 25.07 -10.09
C PHE A 263 4.39 24.38 -8.91
N HIS A 264 5.14 24.28 -7.82
CA HIS A 264 4.70 23.67 -6.58
C HIS A 264 4.95 24.63 -5.41
N CYS A 265 3.91 24.94 -4.65
CA CYS A 265 4.00 25.71 -3.42
C CYS A 265 3.23 25.00 -2.30
N GLU A 266 3.89 24.63 -1.20
CA GLU A 266 3.24 24.07 -0.01
C GLU A 266 3.32 25.02 1.20
N ARG A 267 2.29 24.97 2.07
CA ARG A 267 2.11 25.86 3.24
C ARG A 267 2.02 27.34 2.84
N PHE A 268 1.30 27.61 1.76
CA PHE A 268 1.14 28.95 1.19
C PHE A 268 -0.02 29.69 1.86
N ILE A 269 0.26 30.75 2.62
CA ILE A 269 -0.76 31.50 3.40
C ILE A 269 -1.10 32.85 2.73
N GLY A 270 -0.43 33.23 1.63
CA GLY A 270 -0.52 34.59 1.07
C GLY A 270 -1.04 34.69 -0.36
N LYS A 271 -0.67 35.80 -1.01
CA LYS A 271 -1.16 36.22 -2.33
C LYS A 271 -0.20 35.81 -3.44
N LEU A 272 -0.75 35.32 -4.55
CA LEU A 272 0.01 34.94 -5.74
C LEU A 272 -0.05 36.11 -6.75
N ASP A 273 0.95 37.00 -6.66
CA ASP A 273 1.00 38.25 -7.42
C ASP A 273 1.80 38.12 -8.72
N ASN A 274 1.29 38.79 -9.76
CA ASN A 274 2.01 39.09 -11.02
C ASN A 274 2.61 37.88 -11.74
N ILE A 275 1.77 36.87 -12.04
CA ILE A 275 2.20 35.63 -12.69
C ILE A 275 2.31 35.85 -14.19
N ALA A 276 3.52 36.11 -14.68
CA ALA A 276 3.86 36.02 -16.10
C ALA A 276 4.35 34.61 -16.44
N CYS A 277 3.54 33.57 -16.17
CA CYS A 277 3.92 32.17 -16.37
C CYS A 277 2.93 31.46 -17.29
N SER A 278 2.99 31.81 -18.58
CA SER A 278 2.06 31.26 -19.57
C SER A 278 2.24 29.76 -19.78
N LYS A 279 3.43 29.17 -19.58
CA LYS A 279 3.69 27.76 -19.95
C LYS A 279 3.42 26.73 -18.85
N VAL A 280 2.87 27.12 -17.69
CA VAL A 280 2.67 26.20 -16.57
C VAL A 280 1.62 25.14 -16.92
N LYS A 281 2.04 23.88 -16.94
CA LYS A 281 1.19 22.71 -17.21
C LYS A 281 0.79 21.98 -15.94
N LYS A 282 1.59 22.10 -14.87
CA LYS A 282 1.33 21.44 -13.59
C LYS A 282 1.44 22.46 -12.45
N LEU A 283 0.34 22.65 -11.74
CA LEU A 283 0.24 23.53 -10.59
C LEU A 283 -0.15 22.72 -9.35
N LYS A 284 0.66 22.83 -8.31
CA LYS A 284 0.37 22.23 -7.00
C LYS A 284 0.43 23.31 -5.94
N LEU A 285 -0.69 23.62 -5.30
CA LEU A 285 -0.78 24.61 -4.23
C LEU A 285 -1.36 23.95 -2.98
N LYS A 286 -0.67 24.03 -1.85
CA LYS A 286 -1.22 23.62 -0.56
C LYS A 286 -1.39 24.79 0.39
N SER A 287 -2.52 24.78 1.11
CA SER A 287 -2.91 25.73 2.16
C SER A 287 -3.58 27.02 1.67
N VAL A 288 -4.29 26.98 0.53
CA VAL A 288 -4.87 28.18 -0.10
C VAL A 288 -6.16 28.63 0.58
N GLU A 289 -6.28 29.94 0.88
CA GLU A 289 -7.56 30.59 1.15
C GLU A 289 -8.32 30.84 -0.16
N SER A 290 -9.51 30.24 -0.29
CA SER A 290 -10.25 30.16 -1.57
C SER A 290 -10.66 31.49 -2.18
N LYS A 291 -10.91 32.53 -1.36
CA LYS A 291 -11.45 33.82 -1.81
C LYS A 291 -10.50 34.61 -2.72
N GLN A 292 -9.19 34.29 -2.74
CA GLN A 292 -8.18 35.08 -3.46
C GLN A 292 -7.60 34.41 -4.71
N ILE A 293 -7.71 33.08 -4.88
CA ILE A 293 -6.91 32.36 -5.89
C ILE A 293 -7.75 31.64 -6.94
N LEU A 294 -8.90 31.07 -6.57
CA LEU A 294 -9.69 30.21 -7.47
C LEU A 294 -10.22 30.93 -8.73
N PRO A 295 -10.76 32.18 -8.65
CA PRO A 295 -11.21 32.89 -9.84
C PRO A 295 -10.08 33.18 -10.84
N ASP A 296 -8.86 33.34 -10.33
CA ASP A 296 -7.69 33.79 -11.09
C ASP A 296 -6.93 32.66 -11.78
N ILE A 297 -7.08 31.40 -11.34
CA ILE A 297 -6.25 30.28 -11.83
C ILE A 297 -6.40 30.10 -13.35
N ASN A 298 -7.62 30.20 -13.88
CA ASN A 298 -7.85 30.01 -15.31
C ASN A 298 -7.24 31.11 -16.17
N TYR A 299 -7.30 32.35 -15.69
CA TYR A 299 -6.73 33.50 -16.38
C TYR A 299 -5.20 33.48 -16.31
N LYS A 300 -4.64 33.16 -15.14
CA LYS A 300 -3.19 33.15 -14.90
C LYS A 300 -2.48 31.93 -15.50
N PHE A 301 -3.18 30.80 -15.68
CA PHE A 301 -2.59 29.54 -16.17
C PHE A 301 -3.42 28.91 -17.31
N PRO A 302 -3.41 29.51 -18.52
CA PRO A 302 -4.28 29.09 -19.62
C PRO A 302 -3.96 27.70 -20.19
N PHE A 303 -2.75 27.15 -19.95
CA PHE A 303 -2.33 25.83 -20.45
C PHE A 303 -2.24 24.76 -19.34
N LEU A 304 -2.95 24.97 -18.23
CA LEU A 304 -2.87 24.11 -17.07
C LEU A 304 -3.54 22.75 -17.29
N GLU A 305 -2.73 21.69 -17.41
CA GLU A 305 -3.22 20.32 -17.61
C GLU A 305 -3.43 19.55 -16.30
N THR A 306 -2.75 19.93 -15.22
CA THR A 306 -2.83 19.25 -13.92
C THR A 306 -2.86 20.26 -12.78
N LEU A 307 -3.90 20.20 -11.97
CA LEU A 307 -4.12 21.08 -10.82
C LEU A 307 -4.28 20.24 -9.56
N TYR A 308 -3.44 20.50 -8.56
CA TYR A 308 -3.60 20.00 -7.20
C TYR A 308 -3.80 21.18 -6.26
N LEU A 309 -4.86 21.15 -5.47
CA LEU A 309 -5.19 22.18 -4.48
C LEU A 309 -5.48 21.54 -3.13
N ARG A 310 -4.80 22.00 -2.08
CA ARG A 310 -5.23 21.80 -0.69
C ARG A 310 -5.83 23.10 -0.17
N VAL A 311 -7.14 23.10 0.07
CA VAL A 311 -7.95 24.25 0.45
C VAL A 311 -8.22 24.20 1.95
N LEU A 312 -7.84 25.27 2.66
CA LEU A 312 -8.07 25.36 4.10
C LEU A 312 -9.50 25.78 4.41
N ARG A 313 -9.98 26.88 3.81
CA ARG A 313 -11.31 27.45 4.07
C ARG A 313 -12.02 27.88 2.78
N SER A 314 -13.20 27.30 2.53
CA SER A 314 -14.06 27.71 1.41
C SER A 314 -15.51 27.33 1.58
N GLU A 315 -16.41 28.28 1.34
CA GLU A 315 -17.84 28.01 1.20
C GLU A 315 -18.20 27.52 -0.22
N THR A 316 -17.42 27.88 -1.23
CA THR A 316 -17.71 27.58 -2.64
C THR A 316 -16.44 27.47 -3.48
N ILE A 317 -16.28 26.32 -4.15
CA ILE A 317 -15.17 26.04 -5.07
C ILE A 317 -15.74 25.89 -6.47
N LYS A 318 -15.44 26.85 -7.35
CA LYS A 318 -15.80 26.79 -8.78
C LYS A 318 -14.53 26.69 -9.61
N ILE A 319 -14.41 25.64 -10.41
CA ILE A 319 -13.27 25.42 -11.31
C ILE A 319 -13.82 25.20 -12.71
N SER A 320 -13.38 25.99 -13.68
CA SER A 320 -13.87 25.89 -15.07
C SER A 320 -12.70 25.91 -16.05
N SER A 321 -12.40 24.82 -16.77
CA SER A 321 -11.25 24.83 -17.69
C SER A 321 -11.46 23.91 -18.88
N ARG A 322 -11.07 24.37 -20.08
CA ARG A 322 -11.12 23.55 -21.30
C ARG A 322 -9.90 22.66 -21.49
N VAL A 323 -8.79 22.91 -20.81
CA VAL A 323 -7.52 22.19 -21.01
C VAL A 323 -7.16 21.25 -19.85
N LEU A 324 -7.84 21.38 -18.71
CA LEU A 324 -7.50 20.64 -17.49
C LEU A 324 -7.84 19.15 -17.64
N LYS A 325 -6.82 18.30 -17.52
CA LYS A 325 -6.95 16.83 -17.65
C LYS A 325 -6.99 16.12 -16.29
N ARG A 326 -6.36 16.70 -15.26
CA ARG A 326 -6.25 16.12 -13.92
C ARG A 326 -6.52 17.18 -12.86
N LEU A 327 -7.47 16.89 -11.96
CA LEU A 327 -7.82 17.74 -10.84
C LEU A 327 -7.75 16.93 -9.54
N SER A 328 -7.00 17.41 -8.56
CA SER A 328 -6.93 16.85 -7.21
C SER A 328 -7.24 17.94 -6.19
N LEU A 329 -8.23 17.71 -5.35
CA LEU A 329 -8.71 18.64 -4.34
C LEU A 329 -8.61 17.99 -2.97
N LEU A 330 -7.94 18.63 -2.02
CA LEU A 330 -7.88 18.20 -0.62
C LEU A 330 -8.47 19.31 0.26
N CYS A 331 -9.50 19.01 1.04
CA CYS A 331 -10.22 19.97 1.86
C CYS A 331 -10.08 19.61 3.35
N ASP A 332 -9.46 20.51 4.13
CA ASP A 332 -9.08 20.25 5.53
C ASP A 332 -10.14 20.63 6.60
N ASP A 333 -11.27 21.27 6.25
CA ASP A 333 -12.19 21.87 7.23
C ASP A 333 -13.61 21.26 7.29
N GLN A 334 -14.24 21.49 8.45
CA GLN A 334 -15.64 21.18 8.82
C GLN A 334 -16.72 21.87 7.95
N ILE A 335 -16.33 22.89 7.16
CA ILE A 335 -17.26 23.62 6.28
C ILE A 335 -17.30 22.94 4.92
N VAL A 336 -18.42 22.25 4.71
CA VAL A 336 -18.70 21.50 3.49
C VAL A 336 -18.81 22.44 2.26
N PRO A 337 -17.90 22.38 1.28
CA PRO A 337 -17.91 23.32 0.16
C PRO A 337 -19.04 23.01 -0.84
N LEU A 338 -19.60 24.06 -1.44
CA LEU A 338 -20.36 23.94 -2.70
C LEU A 338 -19.34 23.75 -3.84
N LEU A 339 -19.37 22.60 -4.52
CA LEU A 339 -18.37 22.24 -5.53
C LEU A 339 -18.98 22.26 -6.94
N GLN A 340 -18.46 23.12 -7.81
CA GLN A 340 -18.85 23.21 -9.22
C GLN A 340 -17.63 23.03 -10.13
N ILE A 341 -17.60 21.95 -10.90
CA ILE A 341 -16.49 21.59 -11.77
C ILE A 341 -16.98 21.58 -13.22
N ASN A 342 -16.51 22.57 -13.98
CA ASN A 342 -16.82 22.73 -15.40
C ASN A 342 -15.59 22.51 -16.28
N CYS A 343 -15.16 21.25 -16.41
CA CYS A 343 -13.95 20.91 -17.14
C CYS A 343 -14.20 19.87 -18.24
N GLU A 344 -14.43 20.29 -19.48
CA GLU A 344 -14.87 19.39 -20.56
C GLU A 344 -13.91 18.22 -20.84
N ASN A 345 -12.59 18.43 -20.71
CA ASN A 345 -11.54 17.45 -21.02
C ASN A 345 -10.91 16.79 -19.78
N LEU A 346 -11.65 16.71 -18.66
CA LEU A 346 -11.13 16.13 -17.42
C LEU A 346 -11.13 14.60 -17.48
N HIS A 347 -9.95 13.97 -17.39
CA HIS A 347 -9.77 12.51 -17.39
C HIS A 347 -9.64 11.91 -15.99
N SER A 348 -9.09 12.68 -15.03
CA SER A 348 -8.91 12.23 -13.66
C SER A 348 -9.41 13.28 -12.67
N PHE A 349 -10.21 12.83 -11.71
CA PHE A 349 -10.67 13.64 -10.59
C PHE A 349 -10.33 12.93 -9.28
N GLU A 350 -9.68 13.66 -8.38
CA GLU A 350 -9.37 13.20 -7.03
C GLU A 350 -9.92 14.23 -6.04
N PHE A 351 -10.63 13.76 -5.03
CA PHE A 351 -11.18 14.62 -3.99
C PHE A 351 -11.05 13.93 -2.63
N ASP A 352 -10.27 14.56 -1.77
CA ASP A 352 -10.01 14.17 -0.40
C ASP A 352 -10.67 15.18 0.54
N SER A 353 -11.57 14.72 1.40
CA SER A 353 -12.23 15.59 2.37
C SER A 353 -12.70 14.85 3.60
N GLU A 354 -12.84 15.58 4.71
CA GLU A 354 -13.49 15.08 5.92
C GLU A 354 -15.02 14.97 5.79
N SER A 355 -15.63 15.54 4.74
CA SER A 355 -17.09 15.51 4.56
C SER A 355 -17.52 15.46 3.08
N ILE A 356 -18.73 14.94 2.84
CA ILE A 356 -19.34 14.91 1.51
C ILE A 356 -19.85 16.32 1.15
N PRO A 357 -19.50 16.88 -0.03
CA PRO A 357 -19.97 18.19 -0.47
C PRO A 357 -21.48 18.41 -0.30
N LYS A 358 -21.90 19.62 0.12
CA LYS A 358 -23.31 19.98 0.35
C LYS A 358 -24.07 20.05 -0.97
N SER A 359 -23.39 20.54 -2.00
CA SER A 359 -23.84 20.51 -3.38
C SER A 359 -22.65 20.17 -4.27
N PHE A 360 -22.89 19.36 -5.28
CA PHE A 360 -21.91 18.93 -6.25
C PHE A 360 -22.49 18.97 -7.66
N SER A 361 -21.77 19.61 -8.57
CA SER A 361 -22.06 19.60 -9.99
C SER A 361 -20.77 19.41 -10.77
N ILE A 362 -20.80 18.49 -11.74
CA ILE A 362 -19.68 18.23 -12.64
C ILE A 362 -20.22 18.08 -14.06
N THR A 363 -19.73 18.91 -14.98
CA THR A 363 -20.12 18.84 -16.41
C THR A 363 -19.14 18.00 -17.24
N SER A 364 -18.02 17.57 -16.64
CA SER A 364 -16.94 16.75 -17.22
C SER A 364 -17.26 15.28 -17.51
N SER A 365 -18.54 14.90 -17.57
CA SER A 365 -18.94 13.48 -17.40
C SER A 365 -18.59 12.57 -18.59
N ALA A 366 -18.16 13.10 -19.75
CA ALA A 366 -17.87 12.29 -20.94
C ALA A 366 -16.46 11.68 -20.97
N CYS A 367 -15.43 12.44 -20.54
CA CYS A 367 -14.02 12.04 -20.68
C CYS A 367 -13.40 11.50 -19.39
N LEU A 368 -14.12 11.57 -18.27
CA LEU A 368 -13.61 11.20 -16.96
C LEU A 368 -13.47 9.67 -16.85
N GLU A 369 -12.25 9.19 -16.69
CA GLU A 369 -11.89 7.75 -16.65
C GLU A 369 -11.61 7.27 -15.22
N LYS A 370 -10.95 8.12 -14.42
CA LYS A 370 -10.50 7.82 -13.07
C LYS A 370 -11.05 8.81 -12.05
N ILE A 371 -11.68 8.28 -11.02
CA ILE A 371 -12.24 9.05 -9.90
C ILE A 371 -11.74 8.42 -8.61
N VAL A 372 -11.08 9.23 -7.78
CA VAL A 372 -10.63 8.81 -6.45
C VAL A 372 -11.25 9.74 -5.42
N HIS A 373 -11.99 9.15 -4.49
CA HIS A 373 -12.61 9.85 -3.39
C HIS A 373 -12.07 9.32 -2.08
N THR A 374 -11.40 10.18 -1.33
CA THR A 374 -10.92 9.86 0.01
C THR A 374 -11.79 10.63 0.99
N LEU A 375 -12.58 9.90 1.78
CA LEU A 375 -13.52 10.47 2.74
C LEU A 375 -13.06 10.10 4.15
N ARG A 376 -12.84 11.12 4.97
CA ARG A 376 -12.36 10.98 6.36
C ARG A 376 -13.43 11.51 7.33
N PRO A 377 -14.61 10.88 7.38
CA PRO A 377 -15.74 11.38 8.17
C PRO A 377 -15.34 11.56 9.64
N LYS A 378 -15.57 12.76 10.18
CA LYS A 378 -15.50 13.03 11.62
C LYS A 378 -16.93 13.04 12.18
N GLY A 379 -17.26 12.09 13.04
CA GLY A 379 -18.58 11.97 13.68
C GLY A 379 -19.37 10.73 13.27
N SER A 380 -20.60 10.61 13.76
CA SER A 380 -21.45 9.43 13.53
C SER A 380 -21.81 9.28 12.06
N ILE A 381 -21.57 8.11 11.52
CA ILE A 381 -21.98 7.74 10.16
C ILE A 381 -23.37 7.13 10.29
N ASP A 382 -24.38 7.79 9.74
CA ASP A 382 -25.78 7.36 9.82
C ASP A 382 -26.38 7.13 8.43
N THR A 383 -27.66 6.75 8.40
CA THR A 383 -28.43 6.57 7.16
C THR A 383 -28.41 7.81 6.26
N PHE A 384 -28.56 9.00 6.86
CA PHE A 384 -28.60 10.27 6.12
C PHE A 384 -27.26 10.58 5.45
N TRP A 385 -26.16 10.25 6.10
CA TRP A 385 -24.83 10.38 5.54
C TRP A 385 -24.66 9.51 4.28
N PHE A 386 -25.14 8.25 4.31
CA PHE A 386 -25.12 7.37 3.14
C PHE A 386 -26.03 7.86 2.01
N LEU A 387 -27.23 8.38 2.32
CA LEU A 387 -28.11 8.99 1.33
C LEU A 387 -27.46 10.20 0.64
N ARG A 388 -26.73 11.04 1.39
CA ARG A 388 -25.96 12.16 0.82
C ARG A 388 -24.84 11.66 -0.08
N LEU A 389 -24.12 10.62 0.34
CA LEU A 389 -23.07 10.02 -0.46
C LEU A 389 -23.61 9.43 -1.76
N ARG A 390 -24.75 8.73 -1.71
CA ARG A 390 -25.44 8.19 -2.89
C ARG A 390 -25.81 9.29 -3.88
N ARG A 391 -26.44 10.37 -3.41
CA ARG A 391 -26.77 11.53 -4.25
C ARG A 391 -25.55 12.19 -4.88
N TYR A 392 -24.43 12.22 -4.15
CA TYR A 392 -23.15 12.73 -4.63
C TYR A 392 -22.55 11.82 -5.72
N LEU A 393 -22.45 10.51 -5.45
CA LEU A 393 -21.88 9.53 -6.36
C LEU A 393 -22.73 9.31 -7.61
N GLY A 394 -24.05 9.45 -7.50
CA GLY A 394 -24.98 9.39 -8.65
C GLY A 394 -24.79 10.51 -9.68
N LYS A 395 -23.90 11.48 -9.43
CA LYS A 395 -23.48 12.48 -10.43
C LYS A 395 -22.40 11.95 -11.38
N PHE A 396 -21.81 10.80 -11.10
CA PHE A 396 -20.82 10.14 -11.93
C PHE A 396 -21.45 9.04 -12.80
N LYS A 397 -20.84 8.75 -13.95
CA LYS A 397 -21.33 7.71 -14.86
C LYS A 397 -20.82 6.32 -14.45
N GLU A 398 -21.62 5.28 -14.70
CA GLU A 398 -21.32 3.88 -14.33
C GLU A 398 -20.00 3.33 -14.92
N HIS A 399 -19.52 3.90 -16.03
CA HIS A 399 -18.34 3.41 -16.74
C HIS A 399 -17.03 3.93 -16.13
N GLN A 400 -17.12 4.83 -15.14
CA GLN A 400 -15.97 5.49 -14.53
C GLN A 400 -15.37 4.60 -13.44
N THR A 401 -14.04 4.61 -13.33
CA THR A 401 -13.38 3.87 -12.24
C THR A 401 -13.41 4.73 -10.99
N LEU A 402 -14.35 4.43 -10.11
CA LEU A 402 -14.49 5.05 -8.81
C LEU A 402 -13.76 4.21 -7.76
N SER A 403 -12.84 4.85 -7.03
CA SER A 403 -12.19 4.36 -5.82
C SER A 403 -12.66 5.20 -4.64
N LEU A 404 -13.20 4.56 -3.60
CA LEU A 404 -13.57 5.22 -2.35
C LEU A 404 -12.64 4.72 -1.25
N HIS A 405 -12.07 5.63 -0.47
CA HIS A 405 -11.27 5.35 0.72
C HIS A 405 -11.98 5.92 1.95
N PHE A 406 -12.16 5.11 2.99
CA PHE A 406 -12.74 5.57 4.26
C PHE A 406 -11.77 5.41 5.42
N GLN A 407 -11.76 6.40 6.31
CA GLN A 407 -11.26 6.29 7.69
C GLN A 407 -12.47 6.49 8.63
N LEU A 408 -12.90 5.44 9.33
CA LEU A 408 -14.20 5.40 10.01
C LEU A 408 -14.08 5.68 11.53
N THR A 409 -15.05 6.38 12.11
CA THR A 409 -15.28 6.45 13.57
C THR A 409 -16.78 6.29 13.89
N THR A 410 -17.14 5.12 14.44
CA THR A 410 -18.36 4.70 15.17
C THR A 410 -19.81 4.99 14.67
N ASN A 411 -20.62 3.91 14.82
CA ASN A 411 -22.06 3.78 15.14
C ASN A 411 -23.15 3.63 14.05
N ASN A 412 -24.32 3.17 14.52
CA ASN A 412 -25.33 2.25 13.92
C ASN A 412 -26.19 2.77 12.76
N PHE A 413 -26.71 1.83 11.96
CA PHE A 413 -27.42 2.07 10.69
C PHE A 413 -28.85 1.49 10.64
N THR A 414 -29.74 2.17 9.92
CA THR A 414 -31.00 1.62 9.36
C THR A 414 -31.19 2.10 7.91
N SER A 415 -32.02 1.46 7.09
CA SER A 415 -31.94 1.59 5.61
C SER A 415 -33.07 2.39 4.95
N GLU A 416 -32.79 3.05 3.80
CA GLU A 416 -33.63 3.00 2.58
C GLU A 416 -32.90 3.52 1.29
N GLU A 417 -33.40 3.03 0.15
CA GLU A 417 -33.22 3.17 -1.34
C GLU A 417 -32.02 3.81 -2.11
N LEU A 418 -31.75 3.17 -3.27
CA LEU A 418 -30.91 3.45 -4.46
C LEU A 418 -29.38 3.27 -4.38
N VAL A 419 -28.77 2.67 -5.42
CA VAL A 419 -27.36 2.24 -5.45
C VAL A 419 -26.60 2.74 -6.70
N PRO A 420 -25.43 3.39 -6.55
CA PRO A 420 -24.43 3.53 -7.62
C PRO A 420 -23.50 2.29 -7.70
N ILE A 421 -23.12 1.87 -8.90
CA ILE A 421 -22.13 0.80 -9.10
C ILE A 421 -20.72 1.37 -8.93
N VAL A 422 -19.99 0.90 -7.91
CA VAL A 422 -18.58 1.27 -7.67
C VAL A 422 -17.66 0.15 -8.18
N LYS A 423 -16.60 0.48 -8.94
CA LYS A 423 -15.68 -0.55 -9.48
C LYS A 423 -14.67 -1.04 -8.44
N HIS A 424 -14.08 -0.13 -7.66
CA HIS A 424 -13.07 -0.44 -6.66
C HIS A 424 -13.41 0.26 -5.35
N PHE A 425 -13.25 -0.45 -4.25
CA PHE A 425 -13.58 0.06 -2.94
C PHE A 425 -12.46 -0.27 -1.96
N GLU A 426 -12.02 0.71 -1.19
CA GLU A 426 -10.83 0.64 -0.36
C GLU A 426 -11.17 1.11 1.06
N LEU A 427 -10.78 0.33 2.06
CA LEU A 427 -11.00 0.65 3.47
C LEU A 427 -9.64 0.76 4.17
N ASP A 428 -9.39 1.93 4.76
CA ASP A 428 -8.16 2.27 5.46
C ASP A 428 -8.48 2.51 6.94
N ASP A 429 -7.64 2.00 7.84
CA ASP A 429 -7.74 2.29 9.28
C ASP A 429 -9.13 2.09 9.91
N VAL A 430 -9.78 0.93 9.67
CA VAL A 430 -11.05 0.59 10.35
C VAL A 430 -10.76 0.30 11.83
N PRO A 431 -11.24 1.13 12.79
CA PRO A 431 -11.01 0.90 14.21
C PRO A 431 -11.82 -0.30 14.69
N THR A 432 -11.50 -0.79 15.89
CA THR A 432 -12.33 -1.79 16.55
C THR A 432 -13.72 -1.23 16.82
N MET A 433 -14.77 -1.90 16.33
CA MET A 433 -16.16 -1.45 16.49
C MET A 433 -17.02 -2.52 17.16
N GLN A 434 -18.11 -2.08 17.79
CA GLN A 434 -19.10 -2.98 18.41
C GLN A 434 -19.95 -3.73 17.36
N ASP A 435 -20.17 -3.14 16.18
CA ASP A 435 -20.99 -3.74 15.13
C ASP A 435 -20.37 -3.55 13.74
N TYR A 436 -19.54 -4.50 13.34
CA TYR A 436 -18.98 -4.54 11.98
C TYR A 436 -20.03 -4.93 10.92
N THR A 437 -21.13 -5.57 11.31
CA THR A 437 -22.18 -6.04 10.40
C THR A 437 -22.88 -4.86 9.77
N ALA A 438 -23.29 -3.89 10.57
CA ALA A 438 -24.02 -2.73 10.08
C ALA A 438 -23.17 -1.84 9.16
N VAL A 439 -21.86 -1.70 9.45
CA VAL A 439 -20.90 -1.02 8.55
C VAL A 439 -20.77 -1.78 7.24
N LEU A 440 -20.57 -3.10 7.31
CA LEU A 440 -20.40 -3.94 6.13
C LEU A 440 -21.66 -3.92 5.24
N ASP A 441 -22.83 -4.04 5.85
CA ASP A 441 -24.12 -3.95 5.16
C ASP A 441 -24.31 -2.57 4.54
N GLY A 442 -24.06 -1.49 5.29
CA GLY A 442 -24.14 -0.12 4.76
C GLY A 442 -23.23 0.10 3.56
N LEU A 443 -21.99 -0.39 3.61
CA LEU A 443 -21.02 -0.26 2.53
C LEU A 443 -21.35 -1.14 1.32
N LEU A 444 -21.53 -2.45 1.52
CA LEU A 444 -21.73 -3.39 0.41
C LEU A 444 -23.09 -3.17 -0.26
N TRP A 445 -24.13 -2.85 0.51
CA TRP A 445 -25.44 -2.55 -0.04
C TRP A 445 -25.47 -1.20 -0.76
N SER A 446 -24.68 -0.21 -0.32
CA SER A 446 -24.65 1.10 -0.97
C SER A 446 -23.78 1.17 -2.22
N PHE A 447 -22.81 0.27 -2.41
CA PHE A 447 -21.80 0.43 -3.47
C PHE A 447 -21.63 -0.77 -4.41
N HIS A 448 -22.06 -1.97 -4.01
CA HIS A 448 -21.86 -3.23 -4.74
C HIS A 448 -20.47 -3.35 -5.40
N PRO A 449 -19.37 -3.20 -4.63
CA PRO A 449 -18.05 -3.08 -5.22
C PRO A 449 -17.59 -4.39 -5.86
N LYS A 450 -16.99 -4.33 -7.06
CA LYS A 450 -16.38 -5.52 -7.70
C LYS A 450 -15.10 -5.99 -7.01
N ALA A 451 -14.40 -5.07 -6.34
CA ALA A 451 -13.19 -5.37 -5.59
C ALA A 451 -13.18 -4.52 -4.31
N LEU A 452 -13.02 -5.19 -3.16
CA LEU A 452 -12.77 -4.57 -1.86
C LEU A 452 -11.31 -4.77 -1.49
N ARG A 453 -10.64 -3.69 -1.06
CA ARG A 453 -9.24 -3.70 -0.59
C ARG A 453 -9.16 -3.15 0.82
N THR A 454 -8.33 -3.75 1.65
CA THR A 454 -8.13 -3.35 3.05
C THR A 454 -6.64 -3.36 3.37
N TYR A 455 -6.15 -2.35 4.08
CA TYR A 455 -4.75 -2.27 4.51
C TYR A 455 -4.68 -2.43 6.01
N SER A 456 -4.40 -3.65 6.48
CA SER A 456 -4.01 -3.87 7.86
C SER A 456 -3.28 -5.21 8.02
N ASN A 457 -2.61 -5.39 9.16
CA ASN A 457 -2.01 -6.66 9.51
C ASN A 457 -3.13 -7.67 9.85
N ILE A 458 -3.30 -8.71 9.02
CA ILE A 458 -4.31 -9.77 9.17
C ILE A 458 -4.30 -10.37 10.59
N GLU A 459 -3.13 -10.49 11.22
CA GLU A 459 -2.99 -11.15 12.52
C GLU A 459 -3.66 -10.36 13.66
N ASN A 460 -3.70 -9.02 13.55
CA ASN A 460 -4.11 -8.12 14.62
C ASN A 460 -5.39 -7.31 14.34
N ASN A 461 -6.05 -7.50 13.19
CA ASN A 461 -7.23 -6.70 12.82
C ASN A 461 -8.52 -7.55 12.86
N GLU A 462 -9.37 -7.31 13.85
CA GLU A 462 -10.65 -8.00 14.07
C GLU A 462 -11.66 -7.76 12.94
N PHE A 463 -11.68 -6.54 12.37
CA PHE A 463 -12.54 -6.22 11.23
C PHE A 463 -12.20 -7.08 10.01
N ILE A 464 -10.92 -7.30 9.73
CA ILE A 464 -10.52 -8.20 8.62
C ILE A 464 -11.03 -9.62 8.88
N LYS A 465 -10.84 -10.17 10.08
CA LYS A 465 -11.33 -11.51 10.43
C LYS A 465 -12.85 -11.62 10.25
N PHE A 466 -13.60 -10.63 10.74
CA PHE A 466 -15.04 -10.54 10.57
C PHE A 466 -15.46 -10.45 9.09
N LEU A 467 -14.82 -9.56 8.32
CA LEU A 467 -15.08 -9.36 6.88
C LEU A 467 -14.88 -10.66 6.10
N PHE A 468 -13.79 -11.38 6.37
CA PHE A 468 -13.51 -12.67 5.78
C PHE A 468 -14.61 -13.69 6.11
N GLN A 469 -15.01 -13.78 7.38
CA GLN A 469 -16.05 -14.70 7.83
C GLN A 469 -17.41 -14.38 7.20
N ALA A 470 -17.81 -13.11 7.16
CA ALA A 470 -19.09 -12.66 6.59
C ALA A 470 -19.20 -12.88 5.08
N LEU A 471 -18.09 -12.80 4.34
CA LEU A 471 -18.07 -13.02 2.89
C LEU A 471 -17.97 -14.51 2.50
N ILE A 472 -17.39 -15.34 3.37
CA ILE A 472 -17.23 -16.78 3.15
C ILE A 472 -18.50 -17.54 3.57
N ASN A 473 -19.10 -17.17 4.71
CA ASN A 473 -20.34 -17.75 5.23
C ASN A 473 -21.57 -17.18 4.49
N ARG A 474 -21.53 -17.18 3.16
CA ARG A 474 -22.66 -16.78 2.34
C ARG A 474 -23.61 -17.98 2.18
N ASP A 475 -24.89 -17.75 2.42
CA ASP A 475 -25.93 -18.70 2.01
C ASP A 475 -25.97 -18.72 0.48
N GLU A 476 -26.07 -19.91 -0.12
CA GLU A 476 -26.25 -20.04 -1.58
C GLU A 476 -27.56 -19.40 -2.04
N GLU A 477 -28.56 -19.39 -1.15
CA GLU A 477 -29.83 -18.69 -1.29
C GLU A 477 -30.15 -17.90 -0.01
N PRO A 478 -29.80 -16.61 0.07
CA PRO A 478 -30.05 -15.83 1.29
C PRO A 478 -31.56 -15.57 1.51
N ASN A 479 -32.10 -15.84 2.70
CA ASN A 479 -33.47 -15.44 3.10
C ASN A 479 -33.62 -14.00 3.59
N CYS A 480 -32.54 -13.21 3.61
CA CYS A 480 -32.52 -11.88 4.24
C CYS A 480 -33.60 -10.89 3.73
N CYS A 481 -34.28 -11.16 2.61
CA CYS A 481 -35.17 -10.21 1.92
C CYS A 481 -36.40 -10.87 1.27
N SER A 482 -37.09 -11.76 1.99
CA SER A 482 -38.21 -12.58 1.46
C SER A 482 -39.28 -11.76 0.71
N ASP A 483 -39.62 -10.54 1.14
CA ASP A 483 -40.71 -9.73 0.55
C ASP A 483 -40.32 -8.32 0.04
N SER A 484 -39.03 -8.02 -0.04
CA SER A 484 -38.56 -6.71 -0.52
C SER A 484 -38.33 -6.70 -2.04
N HIS A 485 -38.83 -5.68 -2.74
CA HIS A 485 -38.45 -5.40 -4.14
C HIS A 485 -36.94 -5.14 -4.31
N MET A 486 -36.22 -4.81 -3.23
CA MET A 486 -34.78 -4.61 -3.20
C MET A 486 -34.08 -5.71 -2.40
N LYS A 487 -33.30 -6.55 -3.07
CA LYS A 487 -32.50 -7.60 -2.43
C LYS A 487 -31.23 -7.04 -1.75
N CYS A 488 -30.79 -7.63 -0.63
CA CYS A 488 -29.56 -7.27 0.08
C CYS A 488 -28.29 -7.66 -0.71
N TRP A 489 -27.12 -7.06 -0.41
CA TRP A 489 -25.87 -7.33 -1.15
C TRP A 489 -25.50 -8.83 -1.23
N ARG A 490 -25.92 -9.64 -0.24
CA ARG A 490 -25.73 -11.09 -0.20
C ARG A 490 -26.36 -11.81 -1.40
N HIS A 491 -27.51 -11.34 -1.89
CA HIS A 491 -28.18 -11.92 -3.06
C HIS A 491 -27.44 -11.66 -4.39
N TYR A 492 -26.58 -10.65 -4.43
CA TYR A 492 -25.80 -10.31 -5.63
C TYR A 492 -24.39 -10.90 -5.60
N LEU A 493 -23.98 -11.49 -4.47
CA LEU A 493 -22.64 -12.03 -4.27
C LEU A 493 -22.51 -13.44 -4.84
N LYS A 494 -21.95 -13.57 -6.04
CA LYS A 494 -21.78 -14.88 -6.71
C LYS A 494 -20.59 -15.68 -6.20
N ALA A 495 -19.45 -15.01 -6.01
CA ALA A 495 -18.19 -15.65 -5.61
C ALA A 495 -17.26 -14.63 -4.96
N VAL A 496 -16.43 -15.09 -4.01
CA VAL A 496 -15.44 -14.27 -3.30
C VAL A 496 -14.07 -14.90 -3.46
N THR A 497 -13.08 -14.10 -3.86
CA THR A 497 -11.67 -14.51 -3.90
C THR A 497 -10.84 -13.56 -3.08
N ALA A 498 -10.02 -14.08 -2.16
CA ALA A 498 -9.18 -13.26 -1.30
C ALA A 498 -7.68 -13.51 -1.50
N LYS A 499 -6.91 -12.41 -1.45
CA LYS A 499 -5.47 -12.38 -1.66
C LYS A 499 -4.83 -11.42 -0.67
N TYR A 500 -3.63 -11.73 -0.20
CA TYR A 500 -2.82 -10.82 0.61
C TYR A 500 -1.46 -10.61 -0.04
N PHE A 501 -0.80 -9.49 0.29
CA PHE A 501 0.50 -9.13 -0.27
C PHE A 501 1.60 -9.37 0.77
N ASP A 502 2.54 -10.26 0.46
CA ASP A 502 3.66 -10.60 1.34
C ASP A 502 4.98 -10.52 0.57
N ARG A 503 5.96 -9.79 1.12
CA ARG A 503 7.36 -9.70 0.66
C ARG A 503 7.51 -9.75 -0.87
N ARG A 504 6.79 -8.86 -1.56
CA ARG A 504 6.80 -8.62 -3.03
C ARG A 504 5.92 -9.51 -3.92
N LYS A 505 5.07 -10.40 -3.39
CA LYS A 505 4.11 -11.16 -4.21
C LYS A 505 2.72 -11.28 -3.58
N TRP A 506 1.70 -11.30 -4.45
CA TRP A 506 0.34 -11.64 -4.06
C TRP A 506 0.24 -13.15 -3.79
N LYS A 507 -0.31 -13.51 -2.63
CA LYS A 507 -0.62 -14.89 -2.24
C LYS A 507 -2.14 -15.02 -2.11
N TYR A 508 -2.68 -16.12 -2.60
CA TYR A 508 -4.07 -16.48 -2.32
C TYR A 508 -4.19 -16.90 -0.86
N VAL A 509 -5.26 -16.47 -0.19
CA VAL A 509 -5.62 -17.04 1.11
C VAL A 509 -6.20 -18.43 0.82
N LYS A 510 -5.39 -19.48 0.97
CA LYS A 510 -5.85 -20.87 0.98
C LYS A 510 -6.12 -21.24 2.43
N PHE A 511 -7.33 -21.70 2.73
CA PHE A 511 -7.66 -22.26 4.03
C PHE A 511 -6.77 -23.50 4.28
N VAL A 512 -6.05 -23.50 5.41
CA VAL A 512 -5.19 -24.62 5.83
C VAL A 512 -5.76 -25.15 7.16
N PRO A 513 -6.42 -26.33 7.15
CA PRO A 513 -6.76 -27.03 8.38
C PRO A 513 -5.49 -27.35 9.17
N LYS A 514 -5.45 -27.04 10.46
CA LYS A 514 -4.33 -27.41 11.34
C LYS A 514 -4.60 -28.77 11.97
N THR A 515 -3.61 -29.66 11.94
CA THR A 515 -3.56 -30.87 12.78
C THR A 515 -3.00 -30.51 14.15
N ASN A 516 -3.68 -30.91 15.22
CA ASN A 516 -3.26 -30.61 16.59
C ASN A 516 -2.04 -31.45 16.96
N ALA A 517 -0.96 -30.77 17.38
CA ALA A 517 0.35 -31.40 17.64
C ALA A 517 0.69 -31.53 19.13
N LYS A 518 -0.14 -31.01 20.06
CA LYS A 518 0.12 -31.09 21.51
C LYS A 518 -1.18 -31.18 22.28
N VAL A 519 -1.25 -32.10 23.25
CA VAL A 519 -2.37 -32.26 24.19
C VAL A 519 -2.38 -31.09 25.20
N PRO A 520 -3.54 -30.49 25.54
CA PRO A 520 -3.63 -29.36 26.46
C PRO A 520 -3.32 -29.73 27.92
N SER A 521 -3.02 -28.73 28.75
CA SER A 521 -2.77 -28.92 30.19
C SER A 521 -4.08 -29.08 30.98
N ALA A 522 -4.05 -29.77 32.14
CA ALA A 522 -5.25 -30.08 32.93
C ALA A 522 -6.07 -28.86 33.42
N ASN A 523 -5.46 -27.67 33.48
CA ASN A 523 -6.16 -26.43 33.83
C ASN A 523 -6.91 -25.82 32.63
N ASP A 524 -6.36 -25.94 31.41
CA ASP A 524 -7.01 -25.47 30.19
C ASP A 524 -8.29 -26.26 29.91
N VAL A 525 -8.20 -27.58 30.14
CA VAL A 525 -9.26 -28.58 30.01
C VAL A 525 -10.53 -28.17 30.79
N LYS A 526 -10.42 -27.75 32.06
CA LYS A 526 -11.59 -27.29 32.86
C LYS A 526 -12.24 -26.00 32.33
N SER A 527 -11.42 -25.03 31.91
CA SER A 527 -11.92 -23.75 31.39
C SER A 527 -12.59 -23.91 30.02
N ASP A 528 -12.11 -24.87 29.23
CA ASP A 528 -12.63 -25.19 27.91
C ASP A 528 -13.97 -25.92 28.00
N HIS A 529 -14.09 -26.87 28.94
CA HIS A 529 -15.36 -27.54 29.19
C HIS A 529 -16.43 -26.57 29.69
N GLN A 530 -16.09 -25.70 30.63
CA GLN A 530 -17.03 -24.68 31.14
C GLN A 530 -17.56 -23.78 30.00
N ARG A 531 -16.68 -23.35 29.10
CA ARG A 531 -17.07 -22.53 27.94
C ARG A 531 -17.96 -23.30 26.95
N LEU A 532 -17.74 -24.60 26.77
CA LEU A 532 -18.60 -25.45 25.96
C LEU A 532 -19.99 -25.58 26.60
N LEU A 533 -20.07 -25.85 27.90
CA LEU A 533 -21.33 -25.95 28.64
C LEU A 533 -22.14 -24.64 28.58
N GLU A 534 -21.48 -23.49 28.70
CA GLU A 534 -22.13 -22.18 28.54
C GLU A 534 -22.70 -21.98 27.12
N ARG A 535 -21.98 -22.44 26.09
CA ARG A 535 -22.45 -22.40 24.70
C ARG A 535 -23.61 -23.34 24.45
N LEU A 536 -23.56 -24.56 24.98
CA LEU A 536 -24.65 -25.52 24.86
C LEU A 536 -25.93 -25.01 25.52
N LYS A 537 -25.79 -24.43 26.72
CA LYS A 537 -26.89 -23.76 27.43
C LYS A 537 -27.48 -22.60 26.65
N LEU A 538 -26.66 -21.80 25.95
CA LEU A 538 -27.14 -20.71 25.10
C LEU A 538 -28.07 -21.19 23.98
N TYR A 539 -27.85 -22.41 23.47
CA TYR A 539 -28.61 -22.98 22.36
C TYR A 539 -29.67 -24.00 22.81
N ASN A 540 -29.95 -24.13 24.11
CA ASN A 540 -30.86 -25.14 24.69
C ASN A 540 -30.51 -26.58 24.25
N LEU A 541 -29.21 -26.85 24.24
CA LEU A 541 -28.63 -28.12 23.81
C LEU A 541 -28.04 -28.86 25.01
N VAL A 542 -28.22 -30.17 25.03
CA VAL A 542 -27.74 -31.08 26.08
C VAL A 542 -26.85 -32.13 25.44
N GLU A 543 -25.72 -32.42 26.09
CA GLU A 543 -24.85 -33.51 25.65
C GLU A 543 -25.43 -34.86 26.06
N ASN A 544 -25.46 -35.79 25.11
CA ASN A 544 -25.49 -37.21 25.42
C ASN A 544 -24.04 -37.65 25.60
N GLU A 545 -23.64 -37.86 26.85
CA GLU A 545 -22.28 -38.29 27.17
C GLU A 545 -21.99 -39.66 26.55
N VAL A 546 -20.96 -39.71 25.70
CA VAL A 546 -20.40 -40.97 25.18
C VAL A 546 -19.09 -41.28 25.87
N LYS A 547 -18.70 -42.56 25.90
CA LYS A 547 -17.49 -43.00 26.58
C LYS A 547 -16.22 -42.39 25.97
N GLY A 548 -15.36 -41.81 26.82
CA GLY A 548 -14.05 -41.25 26.44
C GLY A 548 -12.95 -42.31 26.30
N ASP A 549 -13.16 -43.31 25.45
CA ASP A 549 -12.24 -44.45 25.24
C ASP A 549 -11.44 -44.35 23.93
N GLY A 550 -11.32 -43.14 23.39
CA GLY A 550 -10.71 -42.87 22.08
C GLY A 550 -11.61 -43.18 20.88
N ASN A 551 -12.79 -43.77 21.09
CA ASN A 551 -13.81 -43.94 20.06
C ASN A 551 -14.88 -42.83 20.06
N CYS A 552 -14.74 -41.82 20.93
CA CYS A 552 -15.78 -40.82 21.21
C CYS A 552 -16.33 -40.13 19.96
N GLN A 553 -15.47 -39.78 18.98
CA GLN A 553 -15.93 -39.19 17.72
C GLN A 553 -16.90 -40.11 16.97
N PHE A 554 -16.56 -41.40 16.84
CA PHE A 554 -17.38 -42.39 16.13
C PHE A 554 -18.61 -42.79 16.94
N ARG A 555 -18.52 -42.82 18.28
CA ARG A 555 -19.67 -43.05 19.19
C ARG A 555 -20.69 -41.92 19.07
N ALA A 556 -20.23 -40.67 19.06
CA ALA A 556 -21.10 -39.52 18.93
C ALA A 556 -21.78 -39.48 17.54
N ILE A 557 -21.06 -39.84 16.48
CA ILE A 557 -21.66 -40.01 15.14
C ILE A 557 -22.65 -41.18 15.10
N ALA A 558 -22.34 -42.31 15.73
CA ALA A 558 -23.22 -43.49 15.77
C ALA A 558 -24.51 -43.19 16.53
N ASP A 559 -24.43 -42.48 17.66
CA ASP A 559 -25.59 -41.98 18.40
C ASP A 559 -26.43 -41.04 17.54
N GLN A 560 -25.81 -40.05 16.88
CA GLN A 560 -26.52 -39.11 16.02
C GLN A 560 -27.11 -39.74 14.75
N LEU A 561 -26.59 -40.86 14.25
CA LEU A 561 -27.11 -41.54 13.05
C LEU A 561 -28.15 -42.62 13.39
N TYR A 562 -27.88 -43.43 14.40
CA TYR A 562 -28.61 -44.66 14.69
C TYR A 562 -29.28 -44.66 16.07
N GLY A 563 -29.02 -43.66 16.90
CA GLY A 563 -29.51 -43.61 18.30
C GLY A 563 -28.82 -44.61 19.22
N ASP A 564 -27.69 -45.20 18.77
CA ASP A 564 -26.94 -46.21 19.50
C ASP A 564 -25.43 -45.95 19.37
N PRO A 565 -24.75 -45.46 20.42
CA PRO A 565 -23.32 -45.19 20.40
C PRO A 565 -22.47 -46.48 20.35
N ASP A 566 -23.03 -47.66 20.61
CA ASP A 566 -22.28 -48.92 20.54
C ASP A 566 -22.08 -49.42 19.09
N LEU A 567 -22.74 -48.79 18.12
CA LEU A 567 -22.48 -49.01 16.69
C LEU A 567 -21.24 -48.26 16.16
N HIS A 568 -20.40 -47.71 17.04
CA HIS A 568 -19.22 -46.92 16.66
C HIS A 568 -18.18 -47.70 15.84
N THR A 569 -18.05 -49.01 16.05
CA THR A 569 -17.11 -49.85 15.29
C THR A 569 -17.53 -49.91 13.82
N PHE A 570 -18.83 -50.11 13.58
CA PHE A 570 -19.41 -50.09 12.24
C PHE A 570 -19.25 -48.72 11.56
N VAL A 571 -19.50 -47.62 12.29
CA VAL A 571 -19.26 -46.27 11.77
C VAL A 571 -17.79 -46.06 11.41
N ARG A 572 -16.86 -46.47 12.28
CA ARG A 572 -15.42 -46.37 12.03
C ARG A 572 -15.04 -47.12 10.75
N GLU A 573 -15.48 -48.36 10.58
CA GLU A 573 -15.23 -49.16 9.37
C GLU A 573 -15.68 -48.43 8.10
N LEU A 574 -16.90 -47.89 8.08
CA LEU A 574 -17.42 -47.15 6.92
C LEU A 574 -16.64 -45.86 6.63
N VAL A 575 -16.17 -45.16 7.66
CA VAL A 575 -15.32 -43.96 7.51
C VAL A 575 -13.95 -44.34 6.96
N ILE A 576 -13.35 -45.42 7.44
CA ILE A 576 -12.07 -45.92 6.91
C ILE A 576 -12.22 -46.40 5.46
N GLU A 577 -13.33 -47.03 5.08
CA GLU A 577 -13.62 -47.38 3.68
C GLU A 577 -13.71 -46.14 2.78
N GLN A 578 -14.33 -45.07 3.26
CA GLN A 578 -14.38 -43.79 2.54
C GLN A 578 -12.97 -43.24 2.32
N LEU A 579 -12.13 -43.22 3.37
CA LEU A 579 -10.74 -42.78 3.29
C LEU A 579 -9.92 -43.64 2.30
N LYS A 580 -10.10 -44.96 2.32
CA LYS A 580 -9.43 -45.89 1.40
C LYS A 580 -9.86 -45.68 -0.06
N SER A 581 -11.16 -45.48 -0.30
CA SER A 581 -11.71 -45.40 -1.66
C SER A 581 -11.53 -44.06 -2.35
N GLN A 582 -11.30 -42.98 -1.58
CA GLN A 582 -11.15 -41.61 -2.10
C GLN A 582 -9.84 -40.96 -1.62
N LEU A 583 -8.74 -41.70 -1.72
CA LEU A 583 -7.41 -41.29 -1.24
C LEU A 583 -6.97 -39.90 -1.72
N GLU A 584 -7.23 -39.56 -2.99
CA GLU A 584 -6.84 -38.26 -3.57
C GLU A 584 -7.45 -37.06 -2.84
N LEU A 585 -8.65 -37.23 -2.27
CA LEU A 585 -9.35 -36.19 -1.52
C LEU A 585 -8.72 -35.94 -0.15
N TYR A 586 -8.05 -36.93 0.45
CA TYR A 586 -7.65 -36.86 1.86
C TYR A 586 -6.13 -36.87 2.07
N GLN A 587 -5.35 -37.47 1.16
CA GLN A 587 -3.91 -37.73 1.36
C GLN A 587 -3.09 -36.48 1.67
N ASN A 588 -3.45 -35.34 1.10
CA ASN A 588 -2.71 -34.08 1.27
C ASN A 588 -2.91 -33.43 2.64
N TYR A 589 -3.85 -33.93 3.45
CA TYR A 589 -4.17 -33.41 4.78
C TYR A 589 -3.56 -34.24 5.91
N VAL A 590 -2.90 -35.35 5.59
CA VAL A 590 -2.29 -36.26 6.56
C VAL A 590 -0.78 -35.98 6.63
N PRO A 591 -0.21 -35.70 7.82
CA PRO A 591 1.21 -35.33 7.96
C PRO A 591 2.18 -36.51 7.93
N MET A 592 1.66 -37.74 7.83
CA MET A 592 2.41 -38.99 7.77
C MET A 592 2.08 -39.77 6.49
N SER A 593 2.76 -40.90 6.26
CA SER A 593 2.39 -41.84 5.19
C SER A 593 0.90 -42.17 5.28
N TYR A 594 0.18 -42.03 4.17
CA TYR A 594 -1.28 -42.23 4.16
C TYR A 594 -1.67 -43.67 4.52
N ASN A 595 -0.83 -44.65 4.16
CA ASN A 595 -1.03 -46.04 4.55
C ASN A 595 -0.90 -46.22 6.06
N ASP A 596 0.14 -45.64 6.67
CA ASP A 596 0.36 -45.68 8.12
C ASP A 596 -0.78 -44.98 8.87
N TYR A 597 -1.32 -43.90 8.29
CA TYR A 597 -2.49 -43.20 8.81
C TYR A 597 -3.76 -44.05 8.76
N LEU A 598 -4.02 -44.75 7.63
CA LEU A 598 -5.15 -45.67 7.50
C LEU A 598 -5.03 -46.83 8.50
N GLU A 599 -3.84 -47.43 8.64
CA GLU A 599 -3.57 -48.47 9.63
C GLU A 599 -3.80 -47.94 11.05
N LYS A 600 -3.31 -46.74 11.35
CA LYS A 600 -3.50 -46.09 12.65
C LYS A 600 -4.99 -45.86 12.93
N MET A 601 -5.71 -45.18 12.05
CA MET A 601 -7.12 -44.82 12.23
C MET A 601 -8.07 -46.03 12.23
N SER A 602 -7.66 -47.15 11.64
CA SER A 602 -8.40 -48.41 11.70
C SER A 602 -8.38 -49.11 13.05
N LYS A 603 -7.44 -48.75 13.95
CA LYS A 603 -7.34 -49.39 15.27
C LYS A 603 -8.47 -48.95 16.18
N GLU A 604 -9.03 -49.92 16.90
CA GLU A 604 -9.99 -49.64 17.97
C GLU A 604 -9.35 -48.76 19.05
N GLY A 605 -10.08 -47.74 19.51
CA GLY A 605 -9.58 -46.77 20.49
C GLY A 605 -8.67 -45.68 19.93
N GLU A 606 -8.35 -45.67 18.62
CA GLU A 606 -7.60 -44.57 18.02
C GLU A 606 -8.48 -43.33 17.83
N TRP A 607 -7.95 -42.16 18.21
CA TRP A 607 -8.71 -40.92 18.22
C TRP A 607 -8.99 -40.42 16.80
N GLY A 608 -10.26 -40.13 16.53
CA GLY A 608 -10.66 -39.47 15.29
C GLY A 608 -10.19 -38.02 15.23
N ASP A 609 -9.91 -37.53 14.03
CA ASP A 609 -9.48 -36.17 13.74
C ASP A 609 -10.46 -35.46 12.78
N HIS A 610 -10.05 -34.31 12.23
CA HIS A 610 -10.88 -33.57 11.28
C HIS A 610 -11.02 -34.29 9.93
N VAL A 611 -10.05 -35.12 9.53
CA VAL A 611 -10.09 -35.87 8.26
C VAL A 611 -11.09 -37.01 8.37
N THR A 612 -11.16 -37.70 9.53
CA THR A 612 -12.20 -38.70 9.79
C THR A 612 -13.60 -38.09 9.90
N LEU A 613 -13.75 -36.86 10.42
CA LEU A 613 -15.03 -36.14 10.37
C LEU A 613 -15.48 -35.77 8.95
N GLN A 614 -14.54 -35.26 8.13
CA GLN A 614 -14.84 -34.94 6.73
C GLN A 614 -15.23 -36.22 5.97
N ALA A 615 -14.49 -37.30 6.17
CA ALA A 615 -14.81 -38.60 5.56
C ALA A 615 -16.15 -39.16 6.07
N ALA A 616 -16.51 -38.95 7.35
CA ALA A 616 -17.84 -39.31 7.85
C ALA A 616 -18.95 -38.51 7.15
N ALA A 617 -18.80 -37.18 7.05
CA ALA A 617 -19.74 -36.33 6.33
C ALA A 617 -19.92 -36.83 4.88
N ASP A 618 -18.82 -37.09 4.18
CA ASP A 618 -18.82 -37.56 2.79
C ASP A 618 -19.45 -38.95 2.62
N ARG A 619 -19.14 -39.89 3.51
CA ARG A 619 -19.64 -41.26 3.47
C ARG A 619 -21.15 -41.29 3.59
N PHE A 620 -21.67 -40.62 4.63
CA PHE A 620 -23.09 -40.60 4.95
C PHE A 620 -23.87 -39.53 4.18
N GLY A 621 -23.18 -38.60 3.51
CA GLY A 621 -23.77 -37.51 2.74
C GLY A 621 -24.61 -36.56 3.60
N VAL A 622 -24.15 -36.29 4.83
CA VAL A 622 -24.84 -35.46 5.84
C VAL A 622 -23.93 -34.33 6.29
N LYS A 623 -24.53 -33.21 6.69
CA LYS A 623 -23.82 -32.11 7.34
C LYS A 623 -23.52 -32.49 8.78
N ILE A 624 -22.31 -32.18 9.27
CA ILE A 624 -21.96 -32.33 10.68
C ILE A 624 -21.72 -30.94 11.26
N PHE A 625 -22.43 -30.61 12.33
CA PHE A 625 -22.32 -29.35 13.04
C PHE A 625 -21.69 -29.60 14.41
N LEU A 626 -20.55 -28.97 14.67
CA LEU A 626 -19.78 -29.13 15.89
C LEU A 626 -19.85 -27.85 16.71
N ILE A 627 -20.35 -27.90 17.94
CA ILE A 627 -20.15 -26.82 18.91
C ILE A 627 -18.85 -27.09 19.63
N THR A 628 -17.90 -26.15 19.58
CA THR A 628 -16.56 -26.39 20.12
C THR A 628 -16.30 -25.58 21.37
N SER A 629 -15.32 -25.99 22.15
CA SER A 629 -14.78 -25.17 23.23
C SER A 629 -13.74 -24.17 22.76
N PHE A 630 -13.37 -24.02 21.48
CA PHE A 630 -12.30 -23.10 21.09
C PHE A 630 -12.63 -21.63 21.45
N LYS A 631 -11.65 -20.87 21.96
CA LYS A 631 -11.85 -19.47 22.37
C LYS A 631 -12.40 -18.62 21.21
N ASP A 632 -11.81 -18.78 20.04
CA ASP A 632 -12.09 -17.96 18.86
C ASP A 632 -13.00 -18.65 17.82
N THR A 633 -13.51 -19.85 18.11
CA THR A 633 -14.35 -20.62 17.18
C THR A 633 -15.50 -21.25 17.95
N CYS A 634 -16.69 -20.67 17.85
CA CYS A 634 -17.85 -21.13 18.61
C CYS A 634 -18.38 -22.47 18.08
N TYR A 635 -18.42 -22.62 16.76
CA TYR A 635 -18.85 -23.84 16.09
C TYR A 635 -18.03 -24.08 14.83
N ILE A 636 -18.04 -25.32 14.33
CA ILE A 636 -17.46 -25.74 13.07
C ILE A 636 -18.54 -26.46 12.28
N GLU A 637 -18.66 -26.12 11.01
CA GLU A 637 -19.55 -26.81 10.07
C GLU A 637 -18.73 -27.63 9.08
N ILE A 638 -19.11 -28.89 8.92
CA ILE A 638 -18.48 -29.83 7.99
C ILE A 638 -19.54 -30.24 6.96
N LEU A 639 -19.26 -29.86 5.71
CA LEU A 639 -20.12 -30.13 4.57
C LEU A 639 -19.62 -31.36 3.81
N PRO A 640 -20.53 -32.27 3.39
CA PRO A 640 -20.15 -33.39 2.54
C PRO A 640 -19.86 -32.90 1.12
N HIS A 641 -18.96 -33.57 0.41
CA HIS A 641 -18.72 -33.30 -1.02
C HIS A 641 -19.98 -33.53 -1.87
N ILE A 642 -20.81 -34.51 -1.48
CA ILE A 642 -22.11 -34.78 -2.09
C ILE A 642 -23.13 -34.97 -0.97
N GLN A 643 -24.06 -34.04 -0.82
CA GLN A 643 -25.12 -34.13 0.18
C GLN A 643 -26.21 -35.09 -0.29
N LYS A 644 -26.41 -36.18 0.46
CA LYS A 644 -27.43 -37.22 0.21
C LYS A 644 -28.65 -37.05 1.09
N SER A 645 -28.52 -36.35 2.22
CA SER A 645 -29.58 -36.18 3.20
C SER A 645 -29.58 -34.76 3.77
N LYS A 646 -30.78 -34.27 4.13
CA LYS A 646 -30.97 -32.99 4.83
C LYS A 646 -30.71 -33.09 6.34
N ARG A 647 -30.48 -34.30 6.87
CA ARG A 647 -30.15 -34.53 8.28
C ARG A 647 -28.83 -33.83 8.63
N VAL A 648 -28.81 -33.19 9.79
CA VAL A 648 -27.61 -32.59 10.39
C VAL A 648 -27.25 -33.40 11.63
N LEU A 649 -26.00 -33.86 11.72
CA LEU A 649 -25.48 -34.48 12.93
C LEU A 649 -24.93 -33.39 13.84
N MET A 650 -25.40 -33.34 15.09
CA MET A 650 -24.99 -32.33 16.06
C MET A 650 -24.06 -32.95 17.09
N LEU A 651 -22.82 -32.46 17.13
CA LEU A 651 -21.78 -32.95 18.02
C LEU A 651 -21.21 -31.81 18.86
N SER A 652 -20.76 -32.12 20.07
CA SER A 652 -19.92 -31.22 20.84
C SER A 652 -18.47 -31.65 20.70
N PHE A 653 -17.57 -30.68 20.77
CA PHE A 653 -16.14 -30.94 20.80
C PHE A 653 -15.49 -30.14 21.92
N TRP A 654 -15.11 -30.87 22.96
CA TRP A 654 -14.21 -30.36 23.98
C TRP A 654 -12.79 -30.44 23.44
N ALA A 655 -12.24 -29.27 23.08
CA ALA A 655 -11.00 -29.11 22.34
C ALA A 655 -9.92 -30.11 22.76
N GLU A 656 -9.52 -30.92 21.78
CA GLU A 656 -8.43 -31.90 21.86
C GLU A 656 -8.62 -33.00 22.91
N THR A 657 -9.83 -33.13 23.46
CA THR A 657 -10.10 -34.01 24.61
C THR A 657 -11.22 -35.00 24.31
N HIS A 658 -12.39 -34.55 23.84
CA HIS A 658 -13.57 -35.44 23.75
C HIS A 658 -14.66 -34.94 22.79
N TYR A 659 -15.44 -35.87 22.24
CA TYR A 659 -16.66 -35.59 21.46
C TYR A 659 -17.87 -36.17 22.17
N ASN A 660 -18.97 -35.40 22.25
CA ASN A 660 -20.28 -35.93 22.63
C ASN A 660 -21.30 -35.71 21.52
N SER A 661 -22.36 -36.52 21.55
CA SER A 661 -23.57 -36.27 20.77
C SER A 661 -24.37 -35.19 21.47
N ILE A 662 -25.10 -34.35 20.73
CA ILE A 662 -25.91 -33.28 21.30
C ILE A 662 -27.36 -33.40 20.84
N ASN A 663 -28.30 -33.26 21.77
CA ASN A 663 -29.73 -33.16 21.52
C ASN A 663 -30.36 -31.91 22.15
N PRO A 664 -31.54 -31.46 21.68
CA PRO A 664 -32.32 -30.41 22.36
C PRO A 664 -32.82 -30.85 23.75
N GLU A 665 -32.93 -29.92 24.70
CA GLU A 665 -33.40 -30.18 26.08
C GLU A 665 -34.92 -30.51 26.16
N ALA A 666 -35.28 -31.50 26.98
CA ALA A 666 -36.58 -32.19 26.96
C ALA A 666 -37.80 -31.38 27.47
N GLU A 667 -37.64 -30.21 28.11
CA GLU A 667 -38.78 -29.33 28.46
C GLU A 667 -39.35 -28.56 27.25
N SER A 668 -38.81 -28.80 26.05
CA SER A 668 -39.33 -28.28 24.77
C SER A 668 -40.44 -29.12 24.13
N LEU A 669 -40.92 -30.21 24.77
CA LEU A 669 -41.92 -31.12 24.21
C LEU A 669 -43.34 -30.53 24.02
N ALA A 670 -43.54 -29.22 24.25
CA ALA A 670 -44.77 -28.49 23.89
C ALA A 670 -44.52 -27.24 23.03
N VAL A 671 -43.31 -27.01 22.54
CA VAL A 671 -43.02 -25.95 21.56
C VAL A 671 -42.17 -26.56 20.46
N ASP A 672 -42.88 -27.01 19.44
CA ASP A 672 -42.43 -27.10 18.06
C ASP A 672 -40.98 -27.50 17.80
N TYR A 673 -40.83 -28.70 17.23
CA TYR A 673 -39.70 -29.14 16.41
C TYR A 673 -39.41 -28.22 15.17
N LEU A 674 -39.89 -26.97 15.17
CA LEU A 674 -39.69 -25.92 14.15
C LEU A 674 -38.52 -24.96 14.47
N ALA A 675 -38.03 -24.88 15.71
CA ALA A 675 -37.09 -23.80 16.08
C ALA A 675 -35.61 -23.99 15.65
N LEU A 676 -35.22 -25.13 15.08
CA LEU A 676 -33.87 -25.34 14.51
C LEU A 676 -33.85 -25.35 12.98
N HIS A 677 -35.01 -25.27 12.33
CA HIS A 677 -35.13 -25.39 10.87
C HIS A 677 -35.56 -24.08 10.17
N ASP A 678 -36.00 -23.05 10.90
CA ASP A 678 -36.59 -21.82 10.35
C ASP A 678 -35.69 -20.56 10.37
N VAL A 679 -34.37 -20.70 10.60
CA VAL A 679 -33.42 -19.57 10.44
C VAL A 679 -32.85 -19.45 9.00
N VAL A 680 -33.12 -20.39 8.08
CA VAL A 680 -32.84 -20.20 6.63
C VAL A 680 -34.02 -20.64 5.74
N LEU A 681 -34.65 -19.63 5.12
CA LEU A 681 -35.66 -19.61 4.04
C LEU A 681 -37.05 -20.27 4.26
N SER A 682 -38.06 -19.49 3.86
CA SER A 682 -39.51 -19.65 4.00
C SER A 682 -40.16 -20.57 2.91
N PRO A 683 -41.50 -20.75 2.82
CA PRO A 683 -42.16 -22.04 3.03
C PRO A 683 -42.81 -22.63 1.76
N GLY A 684 -42.98 -23.95 1.71
CA GLY A 684 -43.69 -24.62 0.61
C GLY A 684 -44.21 -26.01 0.95
N LEU A 685 -45.44 -26.05 1.46
CA LEU A 685 -46.42 -27.16 1.43
C LEU A 685 -46.04 -28.51 2.07
N TRP A 686 -46.57 -28.70 3.28
CA TRP A 686 -46.99 -30.00 3.79
C TRP A 686 -48.29 -30.45 3.11
N SER A 687 -48.23 -31.51 2.31
CA SER A 687 -49.33 -32.48 2.18
C SER A 687 -48.85 -33.69 1.38
N TYR A 688 -48.52 -34.79 2.07
CA TYR A 688 -49.01 -36.14 1.77
C TYR A 688 -48.42 -37.09 2.84
N LEU A 689 -49.26 -37.38 3.84
CA LEU A 689 -49.08 -38.46 4.82
C LEU A 689 -49.19 -39.81 4.10
N GLN A 690 -48.29 -40.76 4.40
CA GLN A 690 -48.60 -42.05 5.05
C GLN A 690 -47.40 -43.02 5.04
N LEU A 691 -47.29 -43.74 6.15
CA LEU A 691 -46.44 -44.89 6.56
C LEU A 691 -46.33 -46.02 5.49
N PRO A 692 -45.35 -46.97 5.55
CA PRO A 692 -44.96 -47.69 6.76
C PRO A 692 -43.46 -47.96 7.03
N ARG A 693 -43.24 -48.40 8.28
CA ARG A 693 -42.03 -49.09 8.74
C ARG A 693 -41.87 -50.37 7.93
N GLU A 694 -40.74 -50.53 7.26
CA GLU A 694 -40.27 -51.85 6.81
C GLU A 694 -39.11 -52.28 7.72
N SER A 695 -39.49 -52.96 8.80
CA SER A 695 -38.70 -54.05 9.37
C SER A 695 -39.12 -55.32 8.64
N GLU A 696 -38.40 -55.73 7.59
CA GLU A 696 -38.25 -57.11 7.10
C GLU A 696 -37.53 -57.09 5.74
N PHE A 697 -36.23 -57.40 5.74
CA PHE A 697 -35.57 -58.19 4.68
C PHE A 697 -34.17 -58.55 5.18
N PHE A 698 -34.10 -59.57 6.05
CA PHE A 698 -33.00 -60.54 6.11
C PHE A 698 -33.49 -61.78 6.87
N SER A 699 -34.16 -62.69 6.17
CA SER A 699 -34.00 -64.13 6.38
C SER A 699 -34.44 -64.90 5.12
N GLN A 700 -33.43 -65.51 4.49
CA GLN A 700 -33.40 -66.38 3.30
C GLN A 700 -33.50 -65.73 1.91
#